data_AF-A0A7C0W742-F1
#
_entry.id   AF-A0A7C0W742-F1
#
_cell.length_a   1.000
_cell.length_b   1.000
_cell.length_c   1.000
_cell.angle_alpha   90.00
_cell.angle_beta   90.00
_cell.angle_gamma   90.00
#
_symmetry.space_group_name_H-M   'P 1'
#
loop_
_entity.id
_entity.type
_entity.pdbx_description
1 polymer ?
#
loop_
_entity_poly.entity_id
_entity_poly.type
_entity_poly.pdbx_seq_one_letter_code
_entity_poly.pdbx_strand_id
1 'polypeptide(L)'
;MRNQREGPLFGKAWFTKHQKQLLRSINTRAGKRFFRIHKDIPWGKEITRILPNCFTWRNHGNVYTTVFYTHNKFSKQLYLKLKPLWYVLHFIDWLFLDRFIPQYSFGFDTLPAYPDADPETQTVDGVVMRAGSTDTWSQIRDGAGTASADSVAESSGICIGVGLKVQDVGGGAFDGLGRIIALFETSSLGAEADILSAICSFDCALGQDNFLTEGEDELCITACSPASNTALANSDYNIANWSDTKLANEVDKDSLAGNGAYTDWTLNAAGLAQISKTGITKLGLRFSADIDNSQPSPVLQDECTTIIVRFADYGAGSAPKLVITYTAAGDVTIPVNTQSVTVNTNSVTVNYDAVLPVGAQSVSISIPAVSIATDWYQAVPVQIVSISVIDPAVYEGSLINPPAQTITIDLPIGLIITDSYVPVNPVGMTISVQPATVAIIYEAIITPDVFTVSMIQHTVKILSDLSAQLLDRSRLKVVYFLDITLQNSGPTLHISDSNIVINGQRYELYLMDLSGLGEEIERSTSKGLNPDIDLTFLNDRIQDKNHLIKLGDTYPFEGAECVIKEAYLDDNDVPSEEVTIFKGNLDEPRDVEPLSFSCGVSSALIIKDRQFKQAKITTADYPNADPDDLNKVLNEIYGAPEQVRCHAIKAGAASALAEDIDDVQMSFEISDASQFPSSGAFTYQVEAEQIRILSRSGNVLTVDTGGRGYNSTTPEDHDKGQTGFEVLTEYVYIVARHPVTSLSNIRVDKVRQLTGFTPYTGQAGDEHGSYPGKAVIAFTVKPVIEKQINLILDDTIDVSNPTHAHQFSGAQQDQNANNFPNIPGGSCMANGETVYVNFNNVASSYSGNSMSIGFIKGNSLGGCYPTEDGYITINGIKVYEKSGGVLIVNKPSPLNFEGDLSGGDRNRAEVKVVNYGQLENNGLWIDIQSGSRTVVYNDSSQEATQNTLRTGSVVLSGNSSADVVIGSSVNCDVEGYRDDGSGTYTGTPNALIERPDHVKKHFIDILYGFALADIDTPSFSAAGASYASVISGGYKFAFVINEEIVPSEFLEELAEQCRSNLKYEAGKWYLNYIPDTAPSPVVTIAKAELAGENAKFVFDKTSVLEIINNLEAVFQKNHGRLKYDESEWLGSAEDSDSASQTKHGVRPNNKPYKFWAIRLQVMADHVLAFKKLQHKDTLWNVTFSVWWKHFDRKRGDTFDISNDINNGKKFYIEDIVRIGKFKLGIRALEWPS
;
A
#
# COMPACT_ATOMS: atom_id res chain seq x y z
N MET A 1 -8.99 31.45 19.85
CA MET A 1 -8.07 30.41 19.35
C MET A 1 -7.16 29.97 20.51
N ARG A 2 -7.48 28.87 21.20
CA ARG A 2 -6.50 28.12 22.00
C ARG A 2 -6.12 26.92 21.14
N ASN A 3 -4.90 26.92 20.60
CA ASN A 3 -4.37 25.79 19.83
C ASN A 3 -4.15 24.61 20.79
N GLN A 4 -5.10 23.69 20.87
CA GLN A 4 -4.82 22.35 21.40
C GLN A 4 -4.01 21.56 20.37
N ARG A 5 -2.68 21.79 20.35
CA ARG A 5 -1.73 20.74 19.98
C ARG A 5 -1.51 19.86 21.20
N GLU A 6 -2.50 19.04 21.55
CA GLU A 6 -2.34 18.05 22.61
C GLU A 6 -1.78 16.77 22.02
N GLY A 7 -0.47 16.78 21.74
CA GLY A 7 0.31 15.54 21.87
C GLY A 7 0.42 15.20 23.37
N PRO A 8 0.60 13.92 23.75
CA PRO A 8 0.68 13.53 25.15
C PRO A 8 1.75 14.36 25.88
N LEU A 9 1.39 14.87 27.07
CA LEU A 9 2.32 15.57 27.95
C LEU A 9 3.53 14.64 28.20
N PHE A 10 4.73 15.06 27.80
CA PHE A 10 5.95 14.23 27.78
C PHE A 10 6.07 13.18 26.65
N GLY A 11 5.59 13.47 25.43
CA GLY A 11 5.84 12.65 24.24
C GLY A 11 7.28 12.73 23.67
N LYS A 12 7.56 11.99 22.58
CA LYS A 12 8.89 11.90 21.94
C LYS A 12 9.49 13.26 21.60
N ALA A 13 8.69 14.18 21.06
CA ALA A 13 9.12 15.55 20.75
C ALA A 13 9.54 16.35 21.99
N TRP A 14 8.88 16.15 23.13
CA TRP A 14 9.24 16.79 24.39
C TRP A 14 10.59 16.28 24.92
N PHE A 15 10.80 14.96 24.91
CA PHE A 15 12.08 14.35 25.30
C PHE A 15 13.23 14.86 24.42
N THR A 16 13.06 14.87 23.10
CA THR A 16 14.06 15.40 22.16
C THR A 16 14.38 16.88 22.43
N LYS A 17 13.36 17.72 22.66
CA LYS A 17 13.54 19.15 22.96
C LYS A 17 14.29 19.40 24.27
N HIS A 18 14.03 18.58 25.29
CA HIS A 18 14.57 18.76 26.64
C HIS A 18 15.73 17.80 26.98
N GLN A 19 16.31 17.17 25.95
CA GLN A 19 17.33 16.13 26.08
C GLN A 19 18.51 16.57 26.96
N LYS A 20 19.03 17.78 26.76
CA LYS A 20 20.19 18.30 27.51
C LYS A 20 19.90 18.45 29.01
N GLN A 21 18.72 18.96 29.39
CA GLN A 21 18.32 19.14 30.79
C GLN A 21 18.03 17.79 31.46
N LEU A 22 17.39 16.87 30.73
CA LEU A 22 17.11 15.51 31.20
C LEU A 22 18.39 14.73 31.44
N LEU A 23 19.35 14.77 30.51
CA LEU A 23 20.64 14.07 30.65
C LEU A 23 21.46 14.60 31.83
N ARG A 24 21.48 15.93 32.05
CA ARG A 24 22.13 16.52 33.23
C ARG A 24 21.52 16.01 34.54
N SER A 25 20.20 15.90 34.58
CA SER A 25 19.48 15.47 35.79
C SER A 25 19.63 13.96 36.02
N ILE A 26 19.48 13.16 34.96
CA ILE A 26 19.44 11.69 35.01
C ILE A 26 20.79 11.06 35.32
N ASN A 27 21.90 11.67 34.91
CA ASN A 27 23.25 11.18 35.19
C ASN A 27 23.69 11.41 36.65
N THR A 28 22.88 12.08 37.47
CA THR A 28 23.09 12.13 38.93
C THR A 28 22.56 10.87 39.63
N ARG A 29 23.09 10.53 40.82
CA ARG A 29 22.59 9.39 41.60
C ARG A 29 21.09 9.52 41.92
N ALA A 30 20.64 10.73 42.23
CA ALA A 30 19.24 11.03 42.48
C ALA A 30 18.39 10.87 41.22
N GLY A 31 18.89 11.31 40.06
CA GLY A 31 18.23 11.16 38.76
C GLY A 31 18.03 9.71 38.33
N LYS A 32 19.08 8.88 38.39
CA LYS A 32 18.96 7.43 38.09
C LYS A 32 17.97 6.72 39.02
N ARG A 33 17.88 7.15 40.29
CA ARG A 33 16.88 6.64 41.25
C ARG A 33 15.48 7.18 40.95
N PHE A 34 15.38 8.45 40.52
CA PHE A 34 14.12 9.09 40.14
C PHE A 34 13.48 8.39 38.94
N PHE A 35 14.24 8.08 37.89
CA PHE A 35 13.73 7.36 36.71
C PHE A 35 13.76 5.82 36.86
N ARG A 36 14.15 5.30 38.04
CA ARG A 36 14.34 3.86 38.33
C ARG A 36 15.36 3.12 37.45
N ILE A 37 16.18 3.84 36.68
CA ILE A 37 17.21 3.27 35.78
C ILE A 37 18.39 2.63 36.53
N HIS A 38 18.62 2.98 37.80
CA HIS A 38 19.73 2.45 38.61
C HIS A 38 19.79 0.91 38.76
N LYS A 39 18.71 0.19 38.42
CA LYS A 39 18.69 -1.28 38.39
C LYS A 39 19.11 -1.86 37.03
N ASP A 40 18.99 -1.06 35.96
CA ASP A 40 19.19 -1.47 34.57
C ASP A 40 20.57 -1.09 34.01
N ILE A 41 21.33 -0.27 34.74
CA ILE A 41 22.66 0.20 34.34
C ILE A 41 23.63 0.25 35.52
N PRO A 42 24.92 -0.14 35.34
CA PRO A 42 25.95 0.09 36.35
C PRO A 42 26.08 1.58 36.71
N TRP A 43 26.30 1.89 37.99
CA TRP A 43 26.33 3.27 38.50
C TRP A 43 27.31 4.19 37.75
N GLY A 44 28.42 3.66 37.26
CA GLY A 44 29.50 4.41 36.59
C GLY A 44 29.28 4.72 35.10
N LYS A 45 28.22 4.24 34.46
CA LYS A 45 27.97 4.50 33.03
C LYS A 45 27.13 5.76 32.81
N GLU A 46 27.51 6.59 31.84
CA GLU A 46 26.81 7.82 31.48
C GLU A 46 25.73 7.55 30.43
N ILE A 47 24.51 7.96 30.73
CA ILE A 47 23.38 7.93 29.80
C ILE A 47 23.57 9.06 28.79
N THR A 48 23.59 8.72 27.50
CA THR A 48 23.79 9.65 26.38
C THR A 48 22.47 10.01 25.70
N ARG A 49 21.44 9.17 25.81
CA ARG A 49 20.09 9.47 25.29
C ARG A 49 18.98 8.90 26.18
N ILE A 50 17.82 9.55 26.19
CA ILE A 50 16.59 9.09 26.84
C ILE A 50 15.38 9.53 26.00
N LEU A 51 14.46 8.63 25.77
CA LEU A 51 13.19 8.83 25.08
C LEU A 51 12.05 8.30 25.97
N PRO A 52 10.77 8.50 25.60
CA PRO A 52 9.63 8.00 26.38
C PRO A 52 9.70 6.52 26.79
N ASN A 53 10.16 5.66 25.88
CA ASN A 53 10.18 4.21 26.03
C ASN A 53 11.59 3.60 26.10
N CYS A 54 12.67 4.39 26.00
CA CYS A 54 14.04 3.85 25.97
C CYS A 54 15.10 4.79 26.56
N PHE A 55 16.26 4.24 26.91
CA PHE A 55 17.45 5.03 27.22
C PHE A 55 18.71 4.34 26.69
N THR A 56 19.73 5.14 26.38
CA THR A 56 20.97 4.70 25.74
C THR A 56 22.16 5.17 26.56
N TRP A 57 23.16 4.30 26.74
CA TRP A 57 24.46 4.69 27.26
C TRP A 57 25.58 4.22 26.33
N ARG A 58 26.71 4.90 26.43
CA ARG A 58 27.93 4.55 25.69
C ARG A 58 28.75 3.55 26.51
N ASN A 59 29.14 2.44 25.91
CA ASN A 59 30.01 1.47 26.55
C ASN A 59 31.48 1.89 26.47
N HIS A 60 32.15 1.59 25.36
CA HIS A 60 33.53 1.92 25.01
C HIS A 60 33.60 2.08 23.48
N GLY A 61 34.43 3.00 22.97
CA GLY A 61 34.45 3.31 21.53
C GLY A 61 33.07 3.75 21.03
N ASN A 62 32.65 3.31 19.83
CA ASN A 62 31.35 3.65 19.24
C ASN A 62 30.25 2.60 19.54
N VAL A 63 30.43 1.80 20.58
CA VAL A 63 29.44 0.82 21.02
C VAL A 63 28.45 1.45 22.00
N TYR A 64 27.17 1.37 21.66
CA TYR A 64 26.04 1.84 22.45
C TYR A 64 25.20 0.66 22.92
N THR A 65 24.64 0.75 24.12
CA THR A 65 23.56 -0.14 24.55
C THR A 65 22.31 0.69 24.80
N THR A 66 21.21 0.29 24.19
CA THR A 66 19.88 0.88 24.40
C THR A 66 18.96 -0.17 25.02
N VAL A 67 18.21 0.23 26.04
CA VAL A 67 17.16 -0.59 26.65
C VAL A 67 15.81 -0.04 26.23
N PHE A 68 15.02 -0.86 25.54
CA PHE A 68 13.66 -0.58 25.09
C PHE A 68 12.64 -1.25 25.99
N TYR A 69 11.50 -0.59 26.19
CA TYR A 69 10.33 -1.11 26.89
C TYR A 69 9.12 -1.11 25.95
N THR A 70 8.15 -1.98 26.25
CA THR A 70 6.88 -2.16 25.53
C THR A 70 5.88 -1.01 25.71
N HIS A 71 6.20 -0.01 26.55
CA HIS A 71 5.35 1.16 26.82
C HIS A 71 6.20 2.40 27.12
N ASN A 72 5.59 3.57 27.18
CA ASN A 72 6.24 4.86 27.48
C ASN A 72 6.61 5.03 28.98
N LYS A 73 7.43 4.11 29.50
CA LYS A 73 7.86 4.01 30.92
C LYS A 73 8.30 5.35 31.51
N PHE A 74 9.12 6.12 30.80
CA PHE A 74 9.70 7.35 31.33
C PHE A 74 8.71 8.51 31.31
N SER A 75 7.82 8.56 30.34
CA SER A 75 6.71 9.53 30.31
C SER A 75 5.73 9.25 31.46
N LYS A 76 5.36 7.99 31.70
CA LYS A 76 4.54 7.53 32.82
C LYS A 76 5.15 7.90 34.18
N GLN A 77 6.44 7.67 34.38
CA GLN A 77 7.14 8.04 35.61
C GLN A 77 7.22 9.56 35.82
N LEU A 78 7.48 10.32 34.75
CA LEU A 78 7.57 11.78 34.83
C LEU A 78 6.20 12.39 35.13
N TYR A 79 5.16 11.90 34.46
CA TYR A 79 3.76 12.26 34.74
C TYR A 79 3.39 11.97 36.19
N LEU A 80 3.53 10.72 36.67
CA LEU A 80 3.12 10.34 38.02
C LEU A 80 3.83 11.16 39.12
N LYS A 81 5.11 11.51 38.91
CA LYS A 81 5.91 12.25 39.89
C LYS A 81 5.76 13.76 39.81
N LEU A 82 5.43 14.30 38.63
CA LEU A 82 5.12 15.72 38.46
C LEU A 82 3.62 16.02 38.59
N LYS A 83 2.76 15.00 38.69
CA LYS A 83 1.31 15.11 38.95
C LYS A 83 0.99 15.98 40.18
N PRO A 84 1.70 15.88 41.32
CA PRO A 84 1.46 16.78 42.45
C PRO A 84 1.77 18.25 42.12
N LEU A 85 2.84 18.52 41.35
CA LEU A 85 3.20 19.86 40.90
C LEU A 85 2.17 20.41 39.88
N TRP A 86 1.67 19.55 38.99
CA TRP A 86 0.58 19.87 38.08
C TRP A 86 -0.67 20.28 38.86
N TYR A 87 -1.07 19.54 39.89
CA TYR A 87 -2.23 19.92 40.73
C TYR A 87 -2.03 21.27 41.42
N VAL A 88 -0.81 21.60 41.85
CA VAL A 88 -0.49 22.91 42.44
C VAL A 88 -0.62 24.04 41.42
N LEU A 89 -0.09 23.85 40.21
CA LEU A 89 -0.17 24.86 39.14
C LEU A 89 -1.60 25.00 38.60
N HIS A 90 -2.33 23.90 38.44
CA HIS A 90 -3.76 23.89 38.11
C HIS A 90 -4.59 24.60 39.17
N PHE A 91 -4.29 24.37 40.46
CA PHE A 91 -4.96 25.08 41.55
C PHE A 91 -4.67 26.59 41.53
N ILE A 92 -3.46 27.01 41.15
CA ILE A 92 -3.10 28.44 41.00
C ILE A 92 -3.79 29.06 39.77
N ASP A 93 -3.83 28.34 38.65
CA ASP A 93 -4.55 28.72 37.42
C ASP A 93 -6.04 28.94 37.74
N TRP A 94 -6.69 27.91 38.27
CA TRP A 94 -8.11 27.93 38.63
C TRP A 94 -8.48 28.97 39.69
N LEU A 95 -7.68 29.09 40.77
CA LEU A 95 -8.01 29.94 41.90
C LEU A 95 -7.71 31.43 41.64
N PHE A 96 -6.66 31.74 40.87
CA PHE A 96 -6.13 33.09 40.74
C PHE A 96 -5.96 33.56 39.29
N LEU A 97 -5.23 32.84 38.44
CA LEU A 97 -4.79 33.39 37.15
C LEU A 97 -5.94 33.47 36.14
N ASP A 98 -6.76 32.43 36.00
CA ASP A 98 -7.90 32.43 35.08
C ASP A 98 -9.01 33.40 35.51
N ARG A 99 -9.11 33.69 36.82
CA ARG A 99 -10.14 34.58 37.36
C ARG A 99 -9.78 36.06 37.29
N PHE A 100 -8.51 36.41 37.44
CA PHE A 100 -8.10 37.81 37.62
C PHE A 100 -7.15 38.33 36.54
N ILE A 101 -6.30 37.49 35.96
CA ILE A 101 -5.34 37.92 34.93
C ILE A 101 -5.13 36.81 33.88
N PRO A 102 -6.14 36.53 33.03
CA PRO A 102 -6.20 35.33 32.19
C PRO A 102 -5.03 35.21 31.20
N GLN A 103 -4.40 36.33 30.82
CA GLN A 103 -3.25 36.35 29.93
C GLN A 103 -1.96 35.73 30.54
N TYR A 104 -1.92 35.51 31.85
CA TYR A 104 -0.80 34.84 32.55
C TYR A 104 -1.16 33.45 33.08
N SER A 105 -2.35 32.94 32.74
CA SER A 105 -2.72 31.55 33.01
C SER A 105 -1.73 30.60 32.36
N PHE A 106 -1.26 29.62 33.12
CA PHE A 106 -0.33 28.61 32.61
C PHE A 106 -1.04 27.56 31.73
N GLY A 107 -2.38 27.64 31.61
CA GLY A 107 -3.17 26.84 30.68
C GLY A 107 -3.40 25.41 31.16
N PHE A 108 -3.33 25.14 32.46
CA PHE A 108 -3.51 23.81 33.04
C PHE A 108 -4.98 23.45 33.31
N ASP A 109 -5.98 24.07 32.68
CA ASP A 109 -7.42 23.89 32.94
C ASP A 109 -7.97 22.46 32.79
N THR A 110 -7.26 21.60 32.06
CA THR A 110 -7.63 20.19 31.85
C THR A 110 -6.43 19.30 32.12
N LEU A 111 -6.64 18.19 32.84
CA LEU A 111 -5.60 17.18 33.06
C LEU A 111 -5.35 16.46 31.74
N PRO A 112 -4.21 16.66 31.04
CA PRO A 112 -3.96 15.97 29.79
C PRO A 112 -3.84 14.47 30.09
N ALA A 113 -4.44 13.67 29.21
CA ALA A 113 -4.51 12.22 29.32
C ALA A 113 -3.14 11.61 29.60
N TYR A 114 -3.16 10.55 30.41
CA TYR A 114 -2.00 9.77 30.80
C TYR A 114 -1.21 9.33 29.55
N PRO A 115 0.11 9.53 29.48
CA PRO A 115 0.91 8.98 28.38
C PRO A 115 0.95 7.46 28.58
N ASP A 116 0.18 6.74 27.77
CA ASP A 116 0.01 5.28 27.77
C ASP A 116 -0.94 4.72 28.85
N ALA A 117 -2.19 5.18 28.84
CA ALA A 117 -3.29 4.46 29.48
C ALA A 117 -4.01 3.74 28.35
N ASP A 118 -4.32 2.45 28.53
CA ASP A 118 -5.24 1.70 27.67
C ASP A 118 -6.38 2.64 27.19
N PRO A 119 -6.50 2.87 25.86
CA PRO A 119 -5.78 2.18 24.77
C PRO A 119 -4.33 2.67 24.52
N GLU A 120 -3.41 1.72 24.25
CA GLU A 120 -2.01 1.98 23.94
C GLU A 120 -1.82 2.88 22.71
N THR A 121 -0.70 3.59 22.65
CA THR A 121 -0.47 4.61 21.60
C THR A 121 0.60 4.26 20.57
N GLN A 122 1.48 3.27 20.85
CA GLN A 122 2.61 2.92 19.97
C GLN A 122 2.92 1.43 19.92
N THR A 123 2.94 0.75 21.07
CA THR A 123 3.28 -0.67 21.20
C THR A 123 2.37 -1.33 22.22
N VAL A 124 2.13 -2.63 22.06
CA VAL A 124 1.30 -3.46 22.96
C VAL A 124 2.11 -4.66 23.46
N ASP A 125 1.81 -5.10 24.68
CA ASP A 125 2.22 -6.40 25.21
C ASP A 125 1.02 -7.14 25.80
N GLY A 126 1.06 -8.47 25.80
CA GLY A 126 -0.05 -9.25 26.30
C GLY A 126 -0.04 -10.71 25.86
N VAL A 127 -1.18 -11.38 26.04
CA VAL A 127 -1.36 -12.81 25.77
C VAL A 127 -2.53 -13.04 24.83
N VAL A 128 -2.35 -13.99 23.91
CA VAL A 128 -3.41 -14.52 23.04
C VAL A 128 -3.52 -16.01 23.30
N MET A 129 -4.74 -16.53 23.37
CA MET A 129 -4.96 -17.92 23.75
C MET A 129 -6.16 -18.55 23.05
N ARG A 130 -6.09 -19.87 22.95
CA ARG A 130 -7.25 -20.73 22.75
C ARG A 130 -7.46 -21.50 24.04
N ALA A 131 -8.60 -21.33 24.67
CA ALA A 131 -8.94 -21.87 25.98
C ALA A 131 -10.38 -22.43 26.02
N GLY A 132 -10.62 -23.43 26.89
CA GLY A 132 -11.94 -24.00 27.15
C GLY A 132 -12.41 -25.00 26.10
N SER A 133 -11.50 -25.77 25.52
CA SER A 133 -11.74 -26.69 24.40
C SER A 133 -11.43 -28.15 24.75
N THR A 134 -11.81 -29.09 23.90
CA THR A 134 -11.41 -30.51 24.02
C THR A 134 -10.75 -30.90 22.70
N ASP A 135 -9.68 -30.20 22.36
CA ASP A 135 -9.10 -30.19 21.02
C ASP A 135 -7.94 -31.20 20.89
N THR A 136 -7.77 -31.80 19.71
CA THR A 136 -6.51 -32.51 19.40
C THR A 136 -5.33 -31.52 19.30
N TRP A 137 -4.09 -32.02 19.31
CA TRP A 137 -2.88 -31.17 19.19
C TRP A 137 -2.92 -30.21 18.00
N SER A 138 -3.30 -30.70 16.80
CA SER A 138 -3.44 -29.84 15.62
C SER A 138 -4.56 -28.81 15.78
N GLN A 139 -5.69 -29.19 16.39
CA GLN A 139 -6.82 -28.27 16.60
C GLN A 139 -6.49 -27.16 17.62
N ILE A 140 -5.80 -27.48 18.72
CA ILE A 140 -5.44 -26.47 19.72
C ILE A 140 -4.36 -25.53 19.18
N ARG A 141 -3.40 -26.05 18.40
CA ARG A 141 -2.28 -25.26 17.84
C ARG A 141 -2.68 -24.38 16.65
N ASP A 142 -3.45 -24.93 15.73
CA ASP A 142 -3.75 -24.32 14.42
C ASP A 142 -5.16 -23.69 14.37
N GLY A 143 -6.00 -23.95 15.38
CA GLY A 143 -7.35 -23.39 15.50
C GLY A 143 -7.36 -21.88 15.80
N ALA A 144 -8.53 -21.26 15.62
CA ALA A 144 -8.71 -19.84 15.93
C ALA A 144 -8.59 -19.55 17.44
N GLY A 145 -8.04 -18.39 17.83
CA GLY A 145 -8.01 -17.99 19.23
C GLY A 145 -9.40 -17.72 19.79
N THR A 146 -9.57 -17.91 21.11
CA THR A 146 -10.85 -17.69 21.81
C THR A 146 -10.75 -16.61 22.88
N ALA A 147 -9.55 -16.17 23.26
CA ALA A 147 -9.34 -15.03 24.15
C ALA A 147 -8.02 -14.29 23.85
N SER A 148 -8.00 -12.99 24.15
CA SER A 148 -6.82 -12.13 24.18
C SER A 148 -6.91 -11.20 25.39
N ALA A 149 -5.75 -10.79 25.91
CA ALA A 149 -5.65 -9.81 26.98
C ALA A 149 -4.38 -8.96 26.81
N ASP A 150 -4.58 -7.65 26.65
CA ASP A 150 -3.58 -6.59 26.57
C ASP A 150 -3.61 -5.63 27.78
N SER A 151 -4.73 -5.55 28.50
CA SER A 151 -4.81 -4.82 29.78
C SER A 151 -5.23 -5.70 30.96
N VAL A 152 -4.45 -5.68 32.07
CA VAL A 152 -4.74 -6.51 33.26
C VAL A 152 -4.47 -5.78 34.58
N ALA A 153 -5.46 -5.76 35.46
CA ALA A 153 -5.33 -5.24 36.83
C ALA A 153 -4.62 -6.24 37.77
N GLU A 154 -3.87 -5.72 38.75
CA GLU A 154 -3.00 -6.42 39.72
C GLU A 154 -3.61 -7.68 40.40
N SER A 155 -4.93 -7.88 40.36
CA SER A 155 -5.65 -8.96 41.07
C SER A 155 -6.19 -10.09 40.19
N SER A 156 -6.14 -9.98 38.86
CA SER A 156 -6.67 -11.01 37.97
C SER A 156 -5.53 -11.87 37.45
N GLY A 157 -5.20 -12.92 38.20
CA GLY A 157 -4.29 -13.98 37.77
C GLY A 157 -4.78 -14.66 36.50
N ILE A 158 -4.59 -14.04 35.34
CA ILE A 158 -4.31 -14.78 34.11
C ILE A 158 -2.85 -15.24 34.24
N CYS A 159 -2.69 -16.19 35.16
CA CYS A 159 -1.61 -17.12 35.21
C CYS A 159 -1.90 -18.15 34.12
N ILE A 160 -1.67 -17.82 32.85
CA ILE A 160 -1.60 -18.82 31.79
C ILE A 160 -0.48 -18.37 30.88
N GLY A 161 0.68 -18.98 31.08
CA GLY A 161 1.75 -18.93 30.11
C GLY A 161 1.34 -19.67 28.87
N VAL A 162 2.32 -19.99 28.05
CA VAL A 162 2.18 -21.19 27.26
C VAL A 162 1.72 -22.30 28.22
N GLY A 163 0.58 -22.92 27.94
CA GLY A 163 -0.10 -23.73 28.93
C GLY A 163 -1.03 -24.72 28.27
N LEU A 164 -0.67 -25.99 28.40
CA LEU A 164 -1.36 -27.14 27.85
C LEU A 164 -2.05 -27.86 29.00
N LYS A 165 -3.36 -28.09 28.87
CA LYS A 165 -4.22 -28.71 29.88
C LYS A 165 -4.89 -29.95 29.29
N VAL A 166 -5.03 -31.05 30.04
CA VAL A 166 -5.74 -32.25 29.56
C VAL A 166 -6.85 -32.65 30.53
N GLN A 167 -8.06 -32.90 30.03
CA GLN A 167 -9.24 -33.20 30.87
C GLN A 167 -9.77 -34.65 30.82
N ASP A 168 -9.49 -35.48 29.79
CA ASP A 168 -10.05 -36.85 29.74
C ASP A 168 -9.18 -37.90 29.03
N VAL A 169 -9.17 -39.13 29.61
CA VAL A 169 -8.37 -40.28 29.14
C VAL A 169 -9.18 -41.08 28.11
N GLY A 170 -8.91 -40.80 26.84
CA GLY A 170 -9.50 -41.56 25.72
C GLY A 170 -9.16 -41.05 24.33
N GLY A 171 -8.31 -40.02 24.19
CA GLY A 171 -7.93 -39.48 22.89
C GLY A 171 -7.04 -38.23 22.84
N GLY A 172 -6.32 -37.84 23.91
CA GLY A 172 -5.33 -36.75 23.86
C GLY A 172 -5.91 -35.34 23.62
N ALA A 173 -6.89 -34.92 24.43
CA ALA A 173 -7.55 -33.63 24.27
C ALA A 173 -6.92 -32.50 25.12
N PHE A 174 -6.62 -31.38 24.48
CA PHE A 174 -6.05 -30.15 25.05
C PHE A 174 -7.14 -29.10 25.33
N ASP A 175 -7.13 -28.54 26.55
CA ASP A 175 -8.06 -27.52 27.07
C ASP A 175 -7.54 -26.08 26.92
N GLY A 176 -6.25 -25.88 26.69
CA GLY A 176 -5.72 -24.58 26.34
C GLY A 176 -4.35 -24.59 25.70
N LEU A 177 -4.01 -23.50 25.01
CA LEU A 177 -2.66 -23.10 24.61
C LEU A 177 -2.60 -21.57 24.50
N GLY A 178 -1.58 -20.94 25.09
CA GLY A 178 -1.37 -19.50 25.11
C GLY A 178 -0.05 -19.09 24.47
N ARG A 179 -0.01 -17.92 23.82
CA ARG A 179 1.19 -17.33 23.22
C ARG A 179 1.33 -15.87 23.65
N ILE A 180 2.56 -15.44 23.92
CA ILE A 180 2.85 -14.10 24.48
C ILE A 180 3.38 -13.17 23.40
N ILE A 181 2.85 -11.95 23.31
CA ILE A 181 3.28 -10.92 22.35
C ILE A 181 3.92 -9.76 23.12
N ALA A 182 5.07 -9.28 22.64
CA ALA A 182 5.72 -8.08 23.15
C ALA A 182 6.32 -7.26 21.99
N LEU A 183 5.82 -6.03 21.82
CA LEU A 183 6.26 -5.13 20.77
C LEU A 183 7.17 -4.02 21.33
N PHE A 184 8.30 -3.77 20.67
CA PHE A 184 9.29 -2.77 21.10
C PHE A 184 9.51 -1.72 20.01
N GLU A 185 9.30 -0.45 20.34
CA GLU A 185 9.56 0.64 19.38
C GLU A 185 11.06 0.95 19.30
N THR A 186 11.73 0.36 18.31
CA THR A 186 13.19 0.33 18.12
C THR A 186 13.70 1.29 17.05
N SER A 187 12.82 2.09 16.42
CA SER A 187 13.16 3.07 15.36
C SER A 187 14.29 4.03 15.71
N SER A 188 14.54 4.20 17.00
CA SER A 188 15.54 5.09 17.53
C SER A 188 16.98 4.59 17.30
N LEU A 189 17.19 3.33 16.88
CA LEU A 189 18.49 2.76 16.51
C LEU A 189 19.06 3.41 15.23
N GLY A 190 18.22 3.60 14.20
CA GLY A 190 18.58 4.13 12.89
C GLY A 190 19.00 3.02 11.91
N ALA A 191 18.77 3.24 10.60
CA ALA A 191 18.95 2.22 9.55
C ALA A 191 20.36 1.61 9.51
N GLU A 192 21.36 2.43 9.84
CA GLU A 192 22.79 2.12 9.77
C GLU A 192 23.37 1.51 11.06
N ALA A 193 22.54 1.20 12.07
CA ALA A 193 23.01 0.54 13.29
C ALA A 193 23.42 -0.91 13.01
N ASP A 194 24.61 -1.33 13.44
CA ASP A 194 25.00 -2.74 13.40
C ASP A 194 24.78 -3.39 14.78
N ILE A 195 23.88 -4.38 14.82
CA ILE A 195 23.42 -4.99 16.06
C ILE A 195 24.41 -6.08 16.46
N LEU A 196 25.18 -5.82 17.51
CA LEU A 196 26.21 -6.74 18.01
C LEU A 196 25.62 -7.85 18.88
N SER A 197 24.62 -7.51 19.70
CA SER A 197 23.95 -8.47 20.58
C SER A 197 22.63 -7.89 21.05
N ALA A 198 21.64 -8.75 21.31
CA ALA A 198 20.40 -8.34 21.94
C ALA A 198 19.91 -9.38 22.95
N ILE A 199 19.27 -8.89 24.02
CA ILE A 199 18.69 -9.70 25.09
C ILE A 199 17.23 -9.27 25.24
N CYS A 200 16.31 -10.21 25.02
CA CYS A 200 14.90 -10.03 25.33
C CYS A 200 14.64 -10.61 26.72
N SER A 201 14.04 -9.83 27.61
CA SER A 201 13.81 -10.25 28.99
C SER A 201 12.35 -10.13 29.40
N PHE A 202 11.83 -11.18 30.01
CA PHE A 202 10.50 -11.23 30.62
C PHE A 202 10.61 -11.48 32.12
N ASP A 203 9.77 -10.82 32.92
CA ASP A 203 9.57 -11.20 34.31
C ASP A 203 8.56 -12.35 34.33
N CYS A 204 9.09 -13.56 34.45
CA CYS A 204 8.31 -14.77 34.39
C CYS A 204 8.67 -15.78 35.47
N ALA A 205 7.67 -16.57 35.86
CA ALA A 205 7.78 -17.57 36.91
C ALA A 205 6.90 -18.78 36.61
N LEU A 206 7.32 -19.95 37.07
CA LEU A 206 6.51 -21.15 37.04
C LEU A 206 5.26 -20.94 37.92
N GLY A 207 4.08 -21.08 37.32
CA GLY A 207 2.79 -20.96 38.00
C GLY A 207 2.28 -22.31 38.49
N GLN A 208 2.23 -23.28 37.59
CA GLN A 208 1.86 -24.68 37.87
C GLN A 208 2.69 -25.60 36.97
N ASP A 209 3.06 -26.77 37.47
CA ASP A 209 3.97 -27.68 36.79
C ASP A 209 3.59 -29.13 37.02
N ASN A 210 2.65 -29.60 36.21
CA ASN A 210 2.11 -30.94 36.36
C ASN A 210 2.14 -31.74 35.05
N PHE A 211 2.55 -31.20 33.88
CA PHE A 211 2.24 -31.84 32.57
C PHE A 211 3.43 -32.09 31.63
N LEU A 212 4.21 -31.07 31.26
CA LEU A 212 5.26 -31.20 30.26
C LEU A 212 6.52 -31.87 30.86
N THR A 213 7.15 -32.77 30.10
CA THR A 213 8.42 -33.43 30.47
C THR A 213 9.63 -32.72 29.85
N GLU A 214 10.83 -33.01 30.38
CA GLU A 214 12.11 -32.45 29.92
C GLU A 214 12.25 -32.58 28.38
N GLY A 215 12.38 -31.45 27.67
CA GLY A 215 12.46 -31.40 26.21
C GLY A 215 11.19 -30.89 25.50
N GLU A 216 10.10 -30.66 26.25
CA GLU A 216 8.82 -30.15 25.72
C GLU A 216 8.34 -28.88 26.47
N ASP A 217 8.97 -28.60 27.61
CA ASP A 217 8.65 -27.58 28.61
C ASP A 217 9.51 -26.31 28.49
N GLU A 218 10.44 -26.27 27.53
CA GLU A 218 11.28 -25.10 27.35
C GLU A 218 10.57 -23.96 26.62
N LEU A 219 10.96 -22.74 26.96
CA LEU A 219 10.44 -21.51 26.36
C LEU A 219 11.45 -20.89 25.43
N CYS A 220 10.98 -20.45 24.26
CA CYS A 220 11.80 -19.75 23.28
C CYS A 220 11.12 -18.51 22.72
N ILE A 221 11.94 -17.54 22.33
CA ILE A 221 11.52 -16.35 21.60
C ILE A 221 11.27 -16.70 20.14
N THR A 222 10.16 -16.22 19.59
CA THR A 222 9.82 -16.33 18.15
C THR A 222 9.41 -14.98 17.59
N ALA A 223 9.33 -14.88 16.26
CA ALA A 223 8.69 -13.73 15.61
C ALA A 223 7.16 -13.85 15.70
N CYS A 224 6.48 -12.72 15.79
CA CYS A 224 5.02 -12.61 15.76
C CYS A 224 4.56 -11.43 14.89
N SER A 225 3.32 -11.49 14.39
CA SER A 225 2.71 -10.47 13.53
C SER A 225 1.25 -10.20 13.93
N PRO A 226 0.99 -9.60 15.12
CA PRO A 226 -0.36 -9.15 15.47
C PRO A 226 -0.89 -8.14 14.45
N ALA A 227 -2.21 -8.13 14.26
CA ALA A 227 -2.92 -7.26 13.32
C ALA A 227 -2.82 -5.77 13.71
N SER A 228 -2.69 -5.47 15.00
CA SER A 228 -2.48 -4.13 15.53
C SER A 228 -1.17 -4.03 16.32
N ASN A 229 -0.60 -2.83 16.38
CA ASN A 229 0.54 -2.53 17.25
C ASN A 229 0.11 -2.01 18.62
N THR A 230 -1.18 -1.77 18.84
CA THR A 230 -1.71 -1.07 20.02
C THR A 230 -2.95 -1.74 20.62
N ALA A 231 -3.27 -2.96 20.21
CA ALA A 231 -4.37 -3.76 20.76
C ALA A 231 -4.17 -5.23 20.36
N LEU A 232 -4.62 -6.18 21.18
CA LEU A 232 -4.60 -7.60 20.88
C LEU A 232 -6.02 -8.16 20.68
N ALA A 233 -6.20 -8.93 19.61
CA ALA A 233 -7.45 -9.61 19.30
C ALA A 233 -7.29 -11.13 19.31
N ASN A 234 -8.40 -11.86 19.51
CA ASN A 234 -8.43 -13.32 19.46
C ASN A 234 -7.83 -13.89 18.15
N SER A 235 -7.95 -13.16 17.03
CA SER A 235 -7.38 -13.56 15.73
C SER A 235 -5.86 -13.59 15.70
N ASP A 236 -5.18 -12.86 16.59
CA ASP A 236 -3.72 -12.80 16.67
C ASP A 236 -3.11 -14.12 17.17
N TYR A 237 -3.92 -14.99 17.76
CA TYR A 237 -3.53 -16.35 18.13
C TYR A 237 -3.20 -17.24 16.92
N ASN A 238 -3.81 -16.99 15.75
CA ASN A 238 -3.67 -17.86 14.58
C ASN A 238 -2.20 -18.13 14.26
N ILE A 239 -1.83 -19.41 14.08
CA ILE A 239 -0.44 -19.83 13.83
C ILE A 239 0.20 -19.12 12.64
N ALA A 240 -0.58 -18.69 11.64
CA ALA A 240 -0.08 -17.90 10.51
C ALA A 240 0.58 -16.58 10.90
N ASN A 241 0.30 -16.05 12.10
CA ASN A 241 0.90 -14.85 12.64
C ASN A 241 2.21 -15.11 13.40
N TRP A 242 2.68 -16.36 13.48
CA TRP A 242 3.83 -16.78 14.27
C TRP A 242 4.87 -17.49 13.41
N SER A 243 6.15 -17.27 13.71
CA SER A 243 7.22 -18.04 13.09
C SER A 243 7.57 -19.25 13.95
N ASP A 244 7.87 -20.37 13.29
CA ASP A 244 8.45 -21.57 13.92
C ASP A 244 9.99 -21.50 14.01
N THR A 245 10.61 -20.35 13.69
CA THR A 245 12.05 -20.11 13.91
C THR A 245 12.33 -19.72 15.36
N LYS A 246 13.15 -20.51 16.06
CA LYS A 246 13.68 -20.19 17.38
C LYS A 246 14.69 -19.03 17.29
N LEU A 247 14.39 -17.89 17.91
CA LEU A 247 15.20 -16.66 17.87
C LEU A 247 16.22 -16.54 19.02
N ALA A 248 16.18 -17.46 19.98
CA ALA A 248 17.11 -17.55 21.11
C ALA A 248 17.36 -19.02 21.45
N ASN A 249 18.28 -19.29 22.36
CA ASN A 249 18.32 -20.61 22.99
C ASN A 249 17.09 -20.78 23.89
N GLU A 250 16.61 -22.01 23.96
CA GLU A 250 15.53 -22.43 24.83
C GLU A 250 15.92 -22.28 26.30
N VAL A 251 14.96 -21.89 27.12
CA VAL A 251 15.11 -21.81 28.58
C VAL A 251 14.10 -22.74 29.20
N ASP A 252 14.62 -23.73 29.92
CA ASP A 252 13.84 -24.66 30.71
C ASP A 252 12.99 -23.92 31.76
N LYS A 253 11.75 -24.37 31.96
CA LYS A 253 10.80 -23.78 32.92
C LYS A 253 11.32 -23.74 34.37
N ASP A 254 12.19 -24.67 34.76
CA ASP A 254 12.79 -24.76 36.09
C ASP A 254 13.98 -23.80 36.23
N SER A 255 14.48 -23.26 35.11
CA SER A 255 15.55 -22.27 35.06
C SER A 255 15.04 -20.81 35.04
N LEU A 256 13.73 -20.60 35.15
CA LEU A 256 13.14 -19.25 35.21
C LEU A 256 13.56 -18.51 36.48
N ALA A 257 13.82 -17.20 36.35
CA ALA A 257 14.33 -16.37 37.43
C ALA A 257 13.36 -16.19 38.62
N GLY A 258 12.07 -16.47 38.42
CA GLY A 258 11.04 -16.43 39.46
C GLY A 258 10.42 -15.04 39.68
N ASN A 259 9.56 -14.94 40.68
CA ASN A 259 8.70 -13.76 40.87
C ASN A 259 9.47 -12.46 41.11
N GLY A 260 9.28 -11.47 40.23
CA GLY A 260 9.87 -10.13 40.35
C GLY A 260 11.32 -10.06 39.84
N ALA A 261 11.75 -11.05 39.06
CA ALA A 261 13.07 -11.13 38.45
C ALA A 261 12.95 -11.43 36.95
N TYR A 262 13.88 -10.90 36.15
CA TYR A 262 13.89 -11.11 34.71
C TYR A 262 14.61 -12.41 34.35
N THR A 263 13.98 -13.21 33.50
CA THR A 263 14.65 -14.27 32.73
C THR A 263 15.11 -13.67 31.40
N ASP A 264 16.36 -13.94 31.02
CA ASP A 264 17.03 -13.34 29.86
C ASP A 264 17.18 -14.34 28.71
N TRP A 265 16.61 -14.04 27.54
CA TRP A 265 16.86 -14.75 26.29
C TRP A 265 17.85 -13.95 25.44
N THR A 266 19.06 -14.48 25.30
CA THR A 266 20.05 -13.92 24.37
C THR A 266 19.67 -14.31 22.94
N LEU A 267 19.39 -13.31 22.10
CA LEU A 267 18.97 -13.53 20.72
C LEU A 267 20.13 -14.10 19.90
N ASN A 268 19.84 -15.16 19.14
CA ASN A 268 20.76 -15.76 18.18
C ASN A 268 20.80 -14.94 16.87
N ALA A 269 21.56 -15.38 15.87
CA ALA A 269 21.69 -14.64 14.61
C ALA A 269 20.35 -14.35 13.91
N ALA A 270 19.39 -15.29 13.95
CA ALA A 270 18.05 -15.08 13.41
C ALA A 270 17.27 -14.06 14.25
N GLY A 271 17.40 -14.11 15.58
CA GLY A 271 16.82 -13.11 16.48
C GLY A 271 17.38 -11.71 16.30
N LEU A 272 18.68 -11.57 16.02
CA LEU A 272 19.27 -10.26 15.70
C LEU A 272 18.73 -9.70 14.38
N ALA A 273 18.51 -10.56 13.38
CA ALA A 273 17.92 -10.17 12.10
C ALA A 273 16.44 -9.75 12.21
N GLN A 274 15.72 -10.27 13.22
CA GLN A 274 14.32 -9.92 13.48
C GLN A 274 14.15 -8.50 14.06
N ILE A 275 15.22 -7.87 14.56
CA ILE A 275 15.16 -6.53 15.14
C ILE A 275 15.00 -5.47 14.04
N SER A 276 13.90 -4.72 14.11
CA SER A 276 13.67 -3.59 13.21
C SER A 276 14.54 -2.38 13.63
N LYS A 277 15.40 -1.91 12.73
CA LYS A 277 16.28 -0.77 12.99
C LYS A 277 15.57 0.60 12.88
N THR A 278 14.42 0.65 12.21
CA THR A 278 13.69 1.88 11.86
C THR A 278 12.21 1.87 12.27
N GLY A 279 11.69 0.75 12.79
CA GLY A 279 10.30 0.61 13.22
C GLY A 279 10.15 -0.21 14.51
N ILE A 280 9.03 -0.92 14.63
CA ILE A 280 8.69 -1.74 15.79
C ILE A 280 9.26 -3.16 15.61
N THR A 281 10.01 -3.63 16.60
CA THR A 281 10.45 -5.02 16.71
C THR A 281 9.34 -5.85 17.35
N LYS A 282 8.88 -6.89 16.66
CA LYS A 282 7.79 -7.77 17.11
C LYS A 282 8.32 -9.14 17.52
N LEU A 283 8.23 -9.45 18.82
CA LEU A 283 8.70 -10.70 19.39
C LEU A 283 7.58 -11.35 20.20
N GLY A 284 7.64 -12.67 20.31
CA GLY A 284 6.76 -13.41 21.21
C GLY A 284 7.44 -14.60 21.88
N LEU A 285 6.75 -15.20 22.85
CA LEU A 285 7.24 -16.32 23.66
C LEU A 285 6.29 -17.52 23.51
N ARG A 286 6.84 -18.68 23.14
CA ARG A 286 6.13 -19.95 22.89
C ARG A 286 6.89 -21.12 23.54
N PHE A 287 6.20 -22.23 23.80
CA PHE A 287 6.85 -23.49 24.21
C PHE A 287 7.49 -24.13 22.99
N SER A 288 8.56 -24.86 23.23
CA SER A 288 9.25 -25.69 22.24
C SER A 288 8.32 -26.67 21.54
N ALA A 289 7.41 -27.31 22.28
CA ALA A 289 6.37 -28.17 21.72
C ALA A 289 5.51 -27.46 20.66
N ASP A 290 5.09 -26.21 20.92
CA ASP A 290 4.30 -25.40 19.98
C ASP A 290 5.13 -24.99 18.75
N ILE A 291 6.39 -24.61 18.94
CA ILE A 291 7.31 -24.20 17.86
C ILE A 291 7.63 -25.38 16.94
N ASP A 292 8.05 -26.51 17.51
CA ASP A 292 8.48 -27.70 16.77
C ASP A 292 7.31 -28.54 16.26
N ASN A 293 6.08 -28.13 16.60
CA ASN A 293 4.85 -28.88 16.31
C ASN A 293 4.92 -30.34 16.81
N SER A 294 5.50 -30.53 17.99
CA SER A 294 5.62 -31.84 18.63
C SER A 294 4.60 -31.95 19.75
N GLN A 295 3.65 -32.89 19.59
CA GLN A 295 2.66 -33.16 20.61
C GLN A 295 3.33 -33.69 21.91
N PRO A 296 3.03 -33.10 23.09
CA PRO A 296 3.62 -33.54 24.37
C PRO A 296 3.20 -34.94 24.84
N SER A 297 4.05 -35.61 25.64
CA SER A 297 3.83 -36.96 26.21
C SER A 297 4.29 -37.09 27.68
N PRO A 298 3.66 -37.90 28.55
CA PRO A 298 2.41 -38.65 28.41
C PRO A 298 1.18 -37.90 28.97
N VAL A 299 0.01 -38.17 28.40
CA VAL A 299 -1.25 -37.50 28.73
C VAL A 299 -1.90 -38.12 29.98
N LEU A 300 -1.67 -37.54 31.15
CA LEU A 300 -2.42 -37.86 32.38
C LEU A 300 -3.55 -36.82 32.61
N GLN A 301 -4.56 -37.21 33.38
CA GLN A 301 -5.77 -36.41 33.61
C GLN A 301 -5.49 -35.24 34.59
N ASP A 302 -6.04 -34.06 34.29
CA ASP A 302 -6.00 -32.85 35.13
C ASP A 302 -4.60 -32.26 35.37
N GLU A 303 -3.70 -32.46 34.40
CA GLU A 303 -2.35 -31.90 34.43
C GLU A 303 -2.25 -30.62 33.59
N CYS A 304 -1.48 -29.64 34.08
CA CYS A 304 -1.12 -28.45 33.33
C CYS A 304 0.28 -27.95 33.68
N THR A 305 0.97 -27.41 32.68
CA THR A 305 2.16 -26.58 32.89
C THR A 305 1.77 -25.14 32.55
N THR A 306 2.15 -24.17 33.36
CA THR A 306 1.73 -22.77 33.22
C THR A 306 2.85 -21.82 33.62
N ILE A 307 3.19 -20.87 32.75
CA ILE A 307 4.23 -19.86 32.98
C ILE A 307 3.61 -18.48 33.18
N ILE A 308 3.74 -17.91 34.37
CA ILE A 308 3.25 -16.56 34.64
C ILE A 308 4.21 -15.57 33.97
N VAL A 309 3.72 -14.71 33.08
CA VAL A 309 4.47 -13.60 32.48
C VAL A 309 3.85 -12.27 32.90
N ARG A 310 4.67 -11.32 33.33
CA ARG A 310 4.22 -9.98 33.74
C ARG A 310 4.41 -8.97 32.61
N PHE A 311 3.38 -8.17 32.40
CA PHE A 311 3.28 -7.16 31.34
C PHE A 311 3.39 -5.73 31.89
N ALA A 312 3.36 -4.73 31.00
CA ALA A 312 3.55 -3.32 31.36
C ALA A 312 2.61 -2.81 32.48
N ASP A 313 1.41 -3.38 32.58
CA ASP A 313 0.37 -2.96 33.52
C ASP A 313 0.47 -3.57 34.92
N TYR A 314 1.28 -4.63 35.11
CA TYR A 314 1.40 -5.31 36.40
C TYR A 314 2.09 -4.45 37.49
N GLY A 315 2.93 -3.49 37.09
CA GLY A 315 3.58 -2.58 38.03
C GLY A 315 4.95 -2.05 37.60
N ALA A 316 5.45 -1.04 38.31
CA ALA A 316 6.68 -0.32 37.97
C ALA A 316 7.96 -1.16 38.22
N GLY A 317 8.28 -2.07 37.31
CA GLY A 317 9.52 -2.85 37.37
C GLY A 317 9.51 -4.19 36.64
N SER A 318 8.35 -4.62 36.12
CA SER A 318 8.17 -5.96 35.54
C SER A 318 7.84 -5.96 34.03
N ALA A 319 7.78 -4.79 33.39
CA ALA A 319 7.48 -4.70 31.95
C ALA A 319 8.55 -5.42 31.11
N PRO A 320 8.18 -6.13 30.04
CA PRO A 320 9.15 -6.73 29.12
C PRO A 320 10.15 -5.68 28.62
N LYS A 321 11.40 -6.10 28.45
CA LYS A 321 12.48 -5.22 27.98
C LYS A 321 13.30 -5.90 26.90
N LEU A 322 13.79 -5.08 25.96
CA LEU A 322 14.71 -5.50 24.92
C LEU A 322 15.98 -4.66 25.01
N VAL A 323 17.09 -5.30 25.35
CA VAL A 323 18.41 -4.66 25.51
C VAL A 323 19.21 -4.91 24.24
N ILE A 324 19.58 -3.87 23.51
CA ILE A 324 20.29 -3.97 22.24
C ILE A 324 21.63 -3.26 22.37
N THR A 325 22.72 -3.99 22.11
CA THR A 325 24.06 -3.44 21.95
C THR A 325 24.39 -3.36 20.48
N TYR A 326 24.79 -2.18 20.01
CA TYR A 326 25.01 -1.89 18.60
C TYR A 326 26.15 -0.88 18.42
N THR A 327 26.78 -0.89 17.26
CA THR A 327 27.59 0.25 16.81
C THR A 327 26.69 1.19 16.01
N ALA A 328 26.77 2.48 16.33
CA ALA A 328 26.14 3.49 15.49
C ALA A 328 26.95 3.64 14.19
N ALA A 329 26.31 4.11 13.10
CA ALA A 329 26.96 4.33 11.81
C ALA A 329 28.34 4.97 11.95
N GLY A 330 29.37 4.31 11.40
CA GLY A 330 30.73 4.82 11.34
C GLY A 330 31.72 4.31 12.40
N ASP A 331 31.78 3.00 12.68
CA ASP A 331 33.03 2.32 13.12
C ASP A 331 32.83 0.79 13.17
N VAL A 332 33.54 0.05 12.32
CA VAL A 332 33.59 -1.42 12.34
C VAL A 332 34.78 -1.87 13.19
N THR A 333 34.54 -2.68 14.23
CA THR A 333 35.61 -3.35 14.98
C THR A 333 35.57 -4.85 14.64
N ILE A 334 36.60 -5.39 13.99
CA ILE A 334 36.66 -6.82 13.66
C ILE A 334 37.36 -7.59 14.80
N PRO A 335 36.74 -8.65 15.37
CA PRO A 335 37.38 -9.47 16.39
C PRO A 335 38.52 -10.31 15.81
N VAL A 336 39.54 -10.47 16.64
CA VAL A 336 40.74 -11.28 16.46
C VAL A 336 40.34 -12.74 16.15
N ASN A 337 40.69 -13.24 14.95
CA ASN A 337 40.86 -14.66 14.54
C ASN A 337 40.03 -15.23 13.37
N THR A 338 39.76 -14.49 12.30
CA THR A 338 39.22 -15.09 11.06
C THR A 338 40.21 -15.02 9.89
N GLN A 339 40.57 -16.19 9.35
CA GLN A 339 41.65 -16.43 8.36
C GLN A 339 41.31 -16.03 6.92
N SER A 340 40.17 -15.40 6.69
CA SER A 340 39.78 -14.83 5.39
C SER A 340 38.67 -13.81 5.63
N VAL A 341 38.80 -12.62 5.06
CA VAL A 341 37.78 -11.56 5.10
C VAL A 341 37.37 -11.27 3.66
N THR A 342 36.12 -11.56 3.32
CA THR A 342 35.49 -11.18 2.05
C THR A 342 34.48 -10.07 2.35
N VAL A 343 34.65 -8.88 1.78
CA VAL A 343 33.73 -7.74 1.94
C VAL A 343 33.04 -7.49 0.60
N ASN A 344 31.74 -7.76 0.54
CA ASN A 344 30.88 -7.43 -0.60
C ASN A 344 29.92 -6.33 -0.14
N THR A 345 30.00 -5.13 -0.73
CA THR A 345 29.13 -3.99 -0.38
C THR A 345 28.73 -3.21 -1.63
N ASN A 346 27.45 -2.83 -1.73
CA ASN A 346 26.86 -2.31 -2.98
C ASN A 346 26.80 -0.78 -3.12
N SER A 347 27.17 0.01 -2.11
CA SER A 347 27.39 1.47 -2.23
C SER A 347 27.62 2.10 -0.86
N VAL A 348 28.81 2.61 -0.58
CA VAL A 348 29.06 3.50 0.57
C VAL A 348 30.25 4.42 0.26
N THR A 349 30.12 5.72 0.57
CA THR A 349 31.22 6.68 0.72
C THR A 349 32.02 6.33 1.99
N VAL A 350 33.32 6.04 1.88
CA VAL A 350 34.12 5.56 3.01
C VAL A 350 35.31 6.46 3.33
N ASN A 351 35.41 6.91 4.59
CA ASN A 351 36.66 7.39 5.19
C ASN A 351 37.18 6.27 6.11
N TYR A 352 38.34 5.68 5.81
CA TYR A 352 38.99 4.66 6.66
C TYR A 352 40.40 5.10 7.07
N ASP A 353 40.72 4.96 8.36
CA ASP A 353 42.09 4.76 8.85
C ASP A 353 42.23 3.26 9.18
N ALA A 354 43.00 2.52 8.38
CA ALA A 354 43.25 1.10 8.61
C ALA A 354 44.67 0.88 9.17
N VAL A 355 44.78 0.45 10.43
CA VAL A 355 46.05 -0.04 11.02
C VAL A 355 46.01 -1.57 11.03
N LEU A 356 46.81 -2.22 10.18
CA LEU A 356 46.89 -3.68 10.10
C LEU A 356 48.02 -4.24 10.99
N PRO A 357 47.76 -5.28 11.80
CA PRO A 357 48.80 -5.97 12.56
C PRO A 357 49.60 -6.97 11.71
N VAL A 358 50.79 -7.26 12.22
CA VAL A 358 51.90 -7.99 11.58
C VAL A 358 51.49 -9.41 11.16
N GLY A 359 51.54 -9.73 9.86
CA GLY A 359 51.64 -11.12 9.38
C GLY A 359 50.76 -11.59 8.21
N ALA A 360 50.03 -10.71 7.50
CA ALA A 360 49.21 -11.15 6.35
C ALA A 360 50.09 -11.51 5.12
N GLN A 361 49.91 -12.72 4.56
CA GLN A 361 50.71 -13.23 3.43
C GLN A 361 50.06 -13.01 2.04
N SER A 362 48.77 -12.65 1.98
CA SER A 362 48.09 -12.25 0.73
C SER A 362 46.86 -11.41 1.04
N VAL A 363 46.63 -10.34 0.26
CA VAL A 363 45.45 -9.47 0.33
C VAL A 363 44.84 -9.41 -1.07
N SER A 364 43.53 -9.62 -1.19
CA SER A 364 42.79 -9.52 -2.45
C SER A 364 41.54 -8.66 -2.23
N ILE A 365 41.43 -7.59 -3.01
CA ILE A 365 40.36 -6.57 -2.92
C ILE A 365 39.70 -6.50 -4.30
N SER A 366 38.39 -6.73 -4.38
CA SER A 366 37.59 -6.52 -5.60
C SER A 366 36.58 -5.42 -5.35
N ILE A 367 36.56 -4.44 -6.24
CA ILE A 367 35.76 -3.22 -6.12
C ILE A 367 35.00 -3.01 -7.45
N PRO A 368 33.65 -2.99 -7.46
CA PRO A 368 32.88 -2.86 -8.70
C PRO A 368 32.68 -1.42 -9.20
N ALA A 369 32.85 -0.41 -8.34
CA ALA A 369 32.81 1.02 -8.68
C ALA A 369 33.23 1.82 -7.44
N VAL A 370 34.09 2.82 -7.59
CA VAL A 370 34.60 3.59 -6.44
C VAL A 370 34.92 5.05 -6.80
N SER A 371 34.70 5.93 -5.82
CA SER A 371 35.36 7.24 -5.68
C SER A 371 36.12 7.27 -4.34
N ILE A 372 37.43 7.55 -4.37
CA ILE A 372 38.34 7.57 -3.20
C ILE A 372 38.86 8.99 -2.97
N ALA A 373 39.00 9.40 -1.70
CA ALA A 373 39.95 10.44 -1.28
C ALA A 373 40.67 9.97 0.00
N THR A 374 41.99 9.89 0.00
CA THR A 374 42.80 9.35 1.11
C THR A 374 44.22 9.91 1.09
N ASP A 375 44.79 10.22 2.26
CA ASP A 375 46.24 10.38 2.50
C ASP A 375 46.81 9.06 3.04
N TRP A 376 47.91 8.54 2.49
CA TRP A 376 48.52 7.26 2.92
C TRP A 376 49.93 7.45 3.51
N TYR A 377 50.21 6.73 4.60
CA TYR A 377 51.57 6.52 5.10
C TYR A 377 51.77 5.03 5.38
N GLN A 378 52.66 4.35 4.64
CA GLN A 378 52.96 2.93 4.85
C GLN A 378 54.47 2.71 4.92
N ALA A 379 54.91 2.14 6.04
CA ALA A 379 56.20 1.48 6.17
C ALA A 379 55.90 0.00 6.48
N VAL A 380 56.77 -0.93 6.04
CA VAL A 380 56.87 -2.39 6.36
C VAL A 380 56.65 -3.32 5.13
N PRO A 381 57.39 -4.46 5.00
CA PRO A 381 57.58 -5.17 3.74
C PRO A 381 56.46 -6.19 3.46
N VAL A 382 55.92 -6.14 2.24
CA VAL A 382 54.93 -7.08 1.70
C VAL A 382 55.51 -7.71 0.44
N GLN A 383 55.37 -9.02 0.27
CA GLN A 383 56.01 -9.78 -0.82
C GLN A 383 55.17 -9.85 -2.11
N ILE A 384 53.84 -9.76 -2.05
CA ILE A 384 52.94 -9.80 -3.22
C ILE A 384 51.70 -8.93 -2.95
N VAL A 385 51.34 -8.07 -3.90
CA VAL A 385 50.10 -7.27 -3.93
C VAL A 385 49.42 -7.53 -5.27
N SER A 386 48.12 -7.89 -5.26
CA SER A 386 47.33 -8.10 -6.48
C SER A 386 46.07 -7.23 -6.40
N ILE A 387 45.88 -6.34 -7.37
CA ILE A 387 44.78 -5.37 -7.43
C ILE A 387 44.04 -5.61 -8.75
N SER A 388 42.73 -5.82 -8.69
CA SER A 388 41.86 -5.95 -9.86
C SER A 388 40.74 -4.92 -9.72
N VAL A 389 40.65 -3.97 -10.65
CA VAL A 389 39.72 -2.84 -10.62
C VAL A 389 38.72 -2.99 -11.76
N ILE A 390 37.44 -2.73 -11.52
CA ILE A 390 36.39 -2.60 -12.53
C ILE A 390 35.95 -1.13 -12.43
N ASP A 391 36.39 -0.27 -13.37
CA ASP A 391 36.16 1.19 -13.45
C ASP A 391 36.77 2.11 -12.34
N PRO A 392 37.83 2.91 -12.64
CA PRO A 392 38.43 3.84 -11.67
C PRO A 392 38.09 5.35 -11.89
N ALA A 393 37.96 6.10 -10.78
CA ALA A 393 38.28 7.53 -10.69
C ALA A 393 38.99 7.82 -9.34
N VAL A 394 40.24 8.30 -9.37
CA VAL A 394 41.12 8.49 -8.19
C VAL A 394 41.73 9.90 -8.21
N TYR A 395 41.83 10.57 -7.05
CA TYR A 395 42.70 11.73 -6.85
C TYR A 395 43.53 11.65 -5.55
N GLU A 396 44.76 12.20 -5.67
CA GLU A 396 45.78 12.58 -4.67
C GLU A 396 46.87 11.59 -4.22
N GLY A 397 48.04 12.19 -3.94
CA GLY A 397 49.38 11.61 -4.04
C GLY A 397 49.90 10.82 -2.84
N SER A 398 51.00 10.10 -3.06
CA SER A 398 51.68 9.29 -2.04
C SER A 398 53.18 9.20 -2.35
N LEU A 399 54.01 9.27 -1.30
CA LEU A 399 55.45 9.00 -1.36
C LEU A 399 55.70 7.54 -0.92
N ILE A 400 56.30 6.73 -1.79
CA ILE A 400 56.53 5.29 -1.55
C ILE A 400 58.03 5.02 -1.43
N ASN A 401 58.47 4.29 -0.38
CA ASN A 401 59.84 3.77 -0.28
C ASN A 401 59.88 2.42 0.47
N PRO A 402 59.85 1.28 -0.25
CA PRO A 402 60.58 0.10 0.24
C PRO A 402 61.30 -0.70 -0.88
N PRO A 403 62.32 -1.51 -0.51
CA PRO A 403 63.18 -2.24 -1.45
C PRO A 403 62.60 -3.60 -1.89
N ALA A 404 62.47 -3.82 -3.21
CA ALA A 404 62.37 -5.08 -4.00
C ALA A 404 61.23 -6.09 -3.67
N GLN A 405 60.44 -6.69 -4.60
CA GLN A 405 60.47 -6.82 -6.07
C GLN A 405 59.11 -7.34 -6.61
N THR A 406 58.70 -6.86 -7.79
CA THR A 406 57.58 -7.26 -8.69
C THR A 406 56.16 -6.80 -8.35
N ILE A 407 55.54 -6.06 -9.27
CA ILE A 407 54.16 -5.55 -9.25
C ILE A 407 53.47 -6.03 -10.54
N THR A 408 52.26 -6.58 -10.43
CA THR A 408 51.41 -6.95 -11.58
C THR A 408 50.11 -6.16 -11.52
N ILE A 409 49.76 -5.50 -12.61
CA ILE A 409 48.57 -4.64 -12.73
C ILE A 409 47.80 -5.12 -13.96
N ASP A 410 46.58 -5.60 -13.77
CA ASP A 410 45.64 -5.93 -14.85
C ASP A 410 44.49 -4.92 -14.82
N LEU A 411 44.33 -4.15 -15.91
CA LEU A 411 43.37 -3.05 -16.00
C LEU A 411 42.37 -3.29 -17.15
N PRO A 412 41.08 -3.42 -16.88
CA PRO A 412 40.02 -3.16 -17.85
C PRO A 412 39.65 -1.66 -17.84
N ILE A 413 39.51 -1.09 -19.04
CA ILE A 413 38.78 0.13 -19.45
C ILE A 413 38.71 1.24 -18.37
N GLY A 414 39.51 2.30 -18.51
CA GLY A 414 39.45 3.48 -17.65
C GLY A 414 40.64 4.44 -17.82
N LEU A 415 40.37 5.74 -17.78
CA LEU A 415 41.31 6.85 -18.04
C LEU A 415 42.39 6.98 -16.94
N ILE A 416 43.65 7.14 -17.33
CA ILE A 416 44.81 7.30 -16.42
C ILE A 416 45.32 8.75 -16.47
N ILE A 417 45.49 9.41 -15.31
CA ILE A 417 46.34 10.61 -15.15
C ILE A 417 47.26 10.35 -13.96
N THR A 418 48.58 10.35 -14.18
CA THR A 418 49.59 10.11 -13.14
C THR A 418 50.67 11.17 -13.23
N ASP A 419 51.14 11.69 -12.09
CA ASP A 419 52.48 12.28 -11.98
C ASP A 419 53.23 11.50 -10.89
N SER A 420 54.42 10.99 -11.20
CA SER A 420 55.14 10.07 -10.30
C SER A 420 56.65 10.20 -10.49
N TYR A 421 57.34 10.61 -9.44
CA TYR A 421 58.81 10.55 -9.35
C TYR A 421 59.24 9.28 -8.61
N VAL A 422 59.97 8.40 -9.29
CA VAL A 422 60.47 7.13 -8.74
C VAL A 422 62.00 7.17 -8.73
N PRO A 423 62.66 7.36 -7.57
CA PRO A 423 64.06 7.02 -7.45
C PRO A 423 64.20 5.52 -7.16
N VAL A 424 65.22 4.93 -7.77
CA VAL A 424 65.80 3.57 -7.64
C VAL A 424 65.21 2.37 -8.43
N ASN A 425 66.16 1.67 -9.05
CA ASN A 425 66.09 0.57 -10.02
C ASN A 425 65.13 -0.59 -9.66
N PRO A 426 64.02 -0.78 -10.38
CA PRO A 426 63.29 -2.04 -10.41
C PRO A 426 63.97 -3.06 -11.35
N VAL A 427 64.11 -4.31 -10.90
CA VAL A 427 64.63 -5.44 -11.71
C VAL A 427 63.53 -6.07 -12.61
N GLY A 428 62.36 -5.46 -12.72
CA GLY A 428 61.32 -5.89 -13.67
C GLY A 428 59.95 -5.34 -13.31
N MET A 429 59.35 -4.62 -14.25
CA MET A 429 57.95 -4.18 -14.22
C MET A 429 57.28 -4.76 -15.48
N THR A 430 56.06 -5.30 -15.35
CA THR A 430 55.28 -5.77 -16.49
C THR A 430 53.89 -5.15 -16.42
N ILE A 431 53.55 -4.36 -17.43
CA ILE A 431 52.25 -3.71 -17.59
C ILE A 431 51.60 -4.35 -18.82
N SER A 432 50.38 -4.88 -18.68
CA SER A 432 49.61 -5.44 -19.80
C SER A 432 48.32 -4.64 -19.93
N VAL A 433 48.04 -4.10 -21.11
CA VAL A 433 46.90 -3.20 -21.38
C VAL A 433 46.14 -3.73 -22.60
N GLN A 434 44.82 -3.85 -22.50
CA GLN A 434 43.94 -4.16 -23.64
C GLN A 434 43.57 -2.86 -24.40
N PRO A 435 43.31 -2.91 -25.72
CA PRO A 435 43.41 -1.73 -26.59
C PRO A 435 42.22 -0.77 -26.44
N ALA A 436 42.47 0.47 -25.99
CA ALA A 436 41.85 1.71 -26.50
C ALA A 436 42.44 2.95 -25.80
N THR A 437 42.81 3.95 -26.60
CA THR A 437 42.97 5.39 -26.27
C THR A 437 43.72 5.74 -24.97
N VAL A 438 44.96 6.22 -25.15
CA VAL A 438 45.89 6.77 -24.13
C VAL A 438 46.12 8.30 -24.26
N ALA A 439 46.10 9.09 -23.16
CA ALA A 439 46.71 10.44 -23.09
C ALA A 439 47.69 10.43 -21.95
N ILE A 440 48.82 11.01 -22.25
CA ILE A 440 49.97 11.09 -21.38
C ILE A 440 50.36 12.57 -21.38
N ILE A 441 50.49 13.18 -20.21
CA ILE A 441 51.24 14.43 -20.04
C ILE A 441 52.41 14.08 -19.10
N TYR A 442 53.63 14.11 -19.61
CA TYR A 442 54.86 13.94 -18.82
C TYR A 442 55.54 15.29 -18.60
N GLU A 443 56.09 15.49 -17.41
CA GLU A 443 57.33 16.24 -17.22
C GLU A 443 58.25 15.43 -16.31
N ALA A 444 59.10 14.56 -16.87
CA ALA A 444 60.14 13.88 -16.10
C ALA A 444 61.39 13.58 -16.95
N ILE A 445 62.54 14.04 -16.45
CA ILE A 445 63.88 13.72 -16.98
C ILE A 445 64.32 12.39 -16.36
N ILE A 446 64.53 11.35 -17.17
CA ILE A 446 65.18 10.09 -16.72
C ILE A 446 66.23 9.66 -17.76
N THR A 447 67.43 9.33 -17.27
CA THR A 447 68.52 8.67 -18.01
C THR A 447 68.43 7.15 -17.80
N PRO A 448 68.70 6.31 -18.81
CA PRO A 448 68.10 4.97 -18.88
C PRO A 448 69.01 3.87 -18.31
N ASP A 449 68.40 2.76 -17.90
CA ASP A 449 68.80 1.41 -18.34
C ASP A 449 67.57 0.47 -18.37
N VAL A 450 67.03 0.31 -19.58
CA VAL A 450 66.05 -0.69 -20.06
C VAL A 450 64.58 -0.55 -19.61
N PHE A 451 63.74 -0.03 -20.52
CA PHE A 451 62.27 -0.07 -20.48
C PHE A 451 61.77 -0.71 -21.78
N THR A 452 60.82 -1.66 -21.72
CA THR A 452 60.23 -2.29 -22.91
C THR A 452 58.71 -2.07 -22.90
N VAL A 453 58.18 -1.37 -23.90
CA VAL A 453 56.74 -1.13 -24.11
C VAL A 453 56.31 -1.79 -25.41
N SER A 454 55.18 -2.48 -25.40
CA SER A 454 54.48 -2.92 -26.61
C SER A 454 53.08 -2.32 -26.60
N MET A 455 52.71 -1.53 -27.61
CA MET A 455 51.37 -0.92 -27.75
C MET A 455 50.77 -1.21 -29.14
N ILE A 456 49.44 -1.40 -29.16
CA ILE A 456 48.61 -1.42 -30.37
C ILE A 456 47.63 -0.21 -30.31
N GLN A 457 47.77 0.69 -31.29
CA GLN A 457 47.00 1.89 -31.72
C GLN A 457 45.90 2.61 -30.85
N HIS A 458 46.14 3.94 -30.66
CA HIS A 458 45.27 5.16 -30.80
C HIS A 458 44.41 5.80 -29.65
N THR A 459 44.73 7.10 -29.33
CA THR A 459 44.00 8.43 -29.11
C THR A 459 43.18 8.91 -27.86
N VAL A 460 43.69 9.67 -26.87
CA VAL A 460 42.85 10.26 -25.76
C VAL A 460 42.39 11.70 -25.87
N LYS A 461 41.26 11.91 -25.17
CA LYS A 461 40.43 13.08 -24.94
C LYS A 461 40.52 13.49 -23.44
N ILE A 462 40.94 14.72 -23.15
CA ILE A 462 40.97 15.34 -21.80
C ILE A 462 39.76 16.28 -21.74
N LEU A 463 38.86 16.23 -20.74
CA LEU A 463 37.95 17.33 -20.32
C LEU A 463 37.00 16.89 -19.18
N SER A 464 36.96 17.66 -18.08
CA SER A 464 35.71 18.08 -17.41
C SER A 464 35.92 19.15 -16.31
N ASP A 465 37.05 19.19 -15.60
CA ASP A 465 37.26 20.22 -14.54
C ASP A 465 37.88 21.55 -15.02
N LEU A 466 38.34 21.62 -16.27
CA LEU A 466 38.82 22.86 -16.87
C LEU A 466 37.66 23.73 -17.42
N SER A 467 36.49 23.15 -17.70
CA SER A 467 35.36 23.87 -18.33
C SER A 467 34.75 24.91 -17.37
N ALA A 468 34.62 24.59 -16.08
CA ALA A 468 34.16 25.51 -15.04
C ALA A 468 35.14 26.67 -14.80
N GLN A 469 36.46 26.44 -14.92
CA GLN A 469 37.47 27.49 -14.82
C GLN A 469 37.67 28.28 -16.13
N LEU A 470 37.28 27.70 -17.27
CA LEU A 470 37.30 28.40 -18.57
C LEU A 470 36.10 29.36 -18.69
N LEU A 471 34.92 29.02 -18.17
CA LEU A 471 33.74 29.90 -18.17
C LEU A 471 33.94 31.24 -17.41
N ASP A 472 34.95 31.33 -16.53
CA ASP A 472 35.34 32.55 -15.81
C ASP A 472 36.30 33.45 -16.64
N ARG A 473 36.76 33.00 -17.82
CA ARG A 473 37.60 33.81 -18.71
C ARG A 473 36.73 34.63 -19.66
N SER A 474 36.84 35.95 -19.57
CA SER A 474 36.03 36.94 -20.30
C SER A 474 36.25 37.02 -21.82
N ARG A 475 36.69 35.95 -22.51
CA ARG A 475 37.10 35.96 -23.93
C ARG A 475 36.78 34.73 -24.79
N LEU A 476 36.07 33.71 -24.28
CA LEU A 476 35.82 32.50 -25.08
C LEU A 476 34.91 32.75 -26.30
N LYS A 477 35.30 32.20 -27.47
CA LYS A 477 34.53 32.27 -28.72
C LYS A 477 33.55 31.09 -28.76
N VAL A 478 32.25 31.37 -28.88
CA VAL A 478 31.22 30.32 -29.04
C VAL A 478 31.25 29.79 -30.48
N VAL A 479 31.16 28.47 -30.62
CA VAL A 479 30.93 27.78 -31.89
C VAL A 479 29.65 26.97 -31.78
N TYR A 480 28.81 27.07 -32.81
CA TYR A 480 27.60 26.26 -32.94
C TYR A 480 27.83 25.12 -33.93
N PHE A 481 27.25 23.98 -33.61
CA PHE A 481 27.32 22.79 -34.44
C PHE A 481 26.06 21.94 -34.28
N LEU A 482 25.78 21.17 -35.32
CA LEU A 482 24.52 20.53 -35.59
C LEU A 482 24.76 19.07 -35.94
N ASP A 483 24.01 18.17 -35.31
CA ASP A 483 23.83 16.81 -35.78
C ASP A 483 22.44 16.71 -36.43
N ILE A 484 22.38 16.47 -37.74
CA ILE A 484 21.12 16.37 -38.50
C ILE A 484 20.95 14.95 -39.02
N THR A 485 20.07 14.17 -38.41
CA THR A 485 19.76 12.80 -38.83
C THR A 485 18.65 12.81 -39.88
N LEU A 486 19.02 12.56 -41.13
CA LEU A 486 18.09 12.61 -42.26
C LEU A 486 17.08 11.45 -42.22
N GLN A 487 15.88 11.70 -42.76
CA GLN A 487 14.79 10.73 -42.85
C GLN A 487 15.16 9.50 -43.70
N ASN A 488 14.31 8.46 -43.69
CA ASN A 488 14.46 7.23 -44.48
C ASN A 488 15.77 6.45 -44.21
N SER A 489 16.18 6.36 -42.95
CA SER A 489 17.48 5.78 -42.56
C SER A 489 18.67 6.46 -43.25
N GLY A 490 18.54 7.76 -43.52
CA GLY A 490 19.60 8.57 -44.09
C GLY A 490 20.76 8.78 -43.12
N PRO A 491 21.90 9.27 -43.62
CA PRO A 491 23.05 9.55 -42.78
C PRO A 491 22.78 10.71 -41.81
N THR A 492 23.48 10.72 -40.68
CA THR A 492 23.60 11.92 -39.83
C THR A 492 24.66 12.86 -40.43
N LEU A 493 24.27 14.10 -40.69
CA LEU A 493 25.15 15.18 -41.13
C LEU A 493 25.70 15.92 -39.91
N HIS A 494 27.00 16.20 -39.93
CA HIS A 494 27.71 16.92 -38.88
C HIS A 494 28.13 18.29 -39.42
N ILE A 495 27.36 19.32 -39.10
CA ILE A 495 27.48 20.65 -39.71
C ILE A 495 27.85 21.69 -38.64
N SER A 496 28.68 22.67 -38.98
CA SER A 496 29.03 23.79 -38.09
C SER A 496 29.26 25.09 -38.86
N ASP A 497 29.35 26.20 -38.12
CA ASP A 497 29.73 27.53 -38.60
C ASP A 497 31.23 27.68 -38.92
N SER A 498 32.00 26.62 -38.65
CA SER A 498 33.42 26.51 -38.88
C SER A 498 33.81 25.04 -39.06
N ASN A 499 34.92 24.77 -39.76
CA ASN A 499 35.46 23.42 -39.80
C ASN A 499 36.11 23.12 -38.45
N ILE A 500 35.50 22.23 -37.66
CA ILE A 500 35.94 21.94 -36.30
C ILE A 500 35.84 20.43 -36.01
N VAL A 501 36.72 19.95 -35.14
CA VAL A 501 36.63 18.59 -34.60
C VAL A 501 36.28 18.71 -33.12
N ILE A 502 35.11 18.21 -32.75
CA ILE A 502 34.65 18.18 -31.37
C ILE A 502 34.51 16.72 -31.00
N ASN A 503 35.15 16.32 -29.92
CA ASN A 503 35.05 14.95 -29.40
C ASN A 503 35.47 13.84 -30.37
N GLY A 504 36.31 14.14 -31.36
CA GLY A 504 36.71 13.21 -32.42
C GLY A 504 35.77 13.17 -33.63
N GLN A 505 34.59 13.79 -33.52
CA GLN A 505 33.67 13.98 -34.63
C GLN A 505 34.03 15.24 -35.41
N ARG A 506 34.09 15.12 -36.75
CA ARG A 506 34.36 16.26 -37.63
C ARG A 506 33.05 16.91 -38.04
N TYR A 507 32.97 18.21 -37.80
CA TYR A 507 31.88 19.08 -38.25
C TYR A 507 32.38 19.96 -39.40
N GLU A 508 31.61 19.99 -40.49
CA GLU A 508 31.99 20.69 -41.72
C GLU A 508 31.29 22.04 -41.84
N LEU A 509 31.97 23.01 -42.46
CA LEU A 509 31.48 24.37 -42.68
C LEU A 509 30.33 24.38 -43.70
N TYR A 510 29.13 24.05 -43.23
CA TYR A 510 27.89 24.17 -44.00
C TYR A 510 26.84 25.04 -43.30
N LEU A 511 27.05 25.48 -42.05
CA LEU A 511 26.16 26.44 -41.40
C LEU A 511 26.62 27.87 -41.70
N MET A 512 25.80 28.63 -42.43
CA MET A 512 26.07 30.04 -42.71
C MET A 512 25.49 30.96 -41.65
N ASP A 513 24.30 30.64 -41.14
CA ASP A 513 23.63 31.43 -40.11
C ASP A 513 22.71 30.56 -39.22
N LEU A 514 22.60 30.96 -37.96
CA LEU A 514 21.70 30.41 -36.94
C LEU A 514 20.97 31.58 -36.27
N SER A 515 19.70 31.79 -36.66
CA SER A 515 18.84 32.82 -36.11
C SER A 515 17.68 32.25 -35.29
N GLY A 516 17.09 33.05 -34.40
CA GLY A 516 15.89 32.66 -33.63
C GLY A 516 16.12 31.84 -32.35
N LEU A 517 17.35 31.34 -32.13
CA LEU A 517 17.72 30.55 -30.94
C LEU A 517 17.39 31.26 -29.60
N GLY A 518 17.52 32.59 -29.55
CA GLY A 518 17.21 33.39 -28.35
C GLY A 518 15.71 33.53 -28.05
N GLU A 519 14.86 33.53 -29.08
CA GLU A 519 13.39 33.59 -28.97
C GLU A 519 12.80 32.22 -28.61
N GLU A 520 13.52 31.13 -28.90
CA GLU A 520 13.11 29.77 -28.50
C GLU A 520 13.28 29.48 -27.01
N ILE A 521 14.25 30.12 -26.33
CA ILE A 521 14.35 30.06 -24.87
C ILE A 521 13.08 30.68 -24.24
N GLU A 522 12.47 31.67 -24.90
CA GLU A 522 11.21 32.33 -24.49
C GLU A 522 9.94 31.53 -24.89
N ARG A 523 9.99 30.69 -25.94
CA ARG A 523 8.84 29.90 -26.44
C ARG A 523 8.78 28.46 -25.93
N SER A 524 9.92 27.81 -25.67
CA SER A 524 10.00 26.50 -24.99
C SER A 524 9.38 26.51 -23.58
N THR A 525 9.06 27.69 -23.05
CA THR A 525 8.39 27.92 -21.77
C THR A 525 6.92 28.35 -21.90
N SER A 526 6.40 28.48 -23.13
CA SER A 526 5.12 29.10 -23.48
C SER A 526 4.25 28.24 -24.41
N LYS A 527 3.23 27.54 -23.86
CA LYS A 527 2.04 27.00 -24.57
C LYS A 527 2.26 26.34 -25.94
N GLY A 528 3.34 25.57 -26.13
CA GLY A 528 3.55 24.83 -27.37
C GLY A 528 3.74 25.69 -28.63
N LEU A 529 4.26 26.92 -28.52
CA LEU A 529 4.62 27.70 -29.71
C LEU A 529 5.86 27.10 -30.39
N ASN A 530 5.84 27.06 -31.72
CA ASN A 530 6.99 26.58 -32.49
C ASN A 530 8.18 27.56 -32.33
N PRO A 531 9.40 27.06 -32.11
CA PRO A 531 10.61 27.83 -32.34
C PRO A 531 10.56 28.53 -33.69
N ASP A 532 10.98 29.79 -33.71
CA ASP A 532 11.31 30.49 -34.96
C ASP A 532 12.81 30.35 -35.24
N ILE A 533 13.35 29.12 -35.06
CA ILE A 533 14.75 28.85 -35.34
C ILE A 533 14.89 28.67 -36.84
N ASP A 534 15.76 29.47 -37.44
CA ASP A 534 16.09 29.39 -38.85
C ASP A 534 17.57 29.06 -39.01
N LEU A 535 17.84 27.99 -39.76
CA LEU A 535 19.17 27.55 -40.16
C LEU A 535 19.38 27.90 -41.63
N THR A 536 20.45 28.63 -41.94
CA THR A 536 20.85 28.87 -43.32
C THR A 536 22.08 28.04 -43.63
N PHE A 537 21.99 27.19 -44.64
CA PHE A 537 23.05 26.28 -45.06
C PHE A 537 23.76 26.75 -46.31
N LEU A 538 25.07 26.47 -46.39
CA LEU A 538 25.86 26.58 -47.62
C LEU A 538 25.47 25.45 -48.58
N ASN A 539 25.08 25.77 -49.80
CA ASN A 539 24.61 24.79 -50.78
C ASN A 539 25.75 24.27 -51.68
N ASP A 540 26.87 23.84 -51.09
CA ASP A 540 28.05 23.35 -51.82
C ASP A 540 28.02 21.82 -51.98
N ARG A 541 28.96 21.28 -52.75
CA ARG A 541 29.12 19.84 -53.01
C ARG A 541 29.31 19.07 -51.71
N ILE A 542 28.53 18.00 -51.51
CA ILE A 542 28.66 17.07 -50.38
C ILE A 542 28.59 15.63 -50.88
N GLN A 543 29.47 14.76 -50.38
CA GLN A 543 29.57 13.36 -50.83
C GLN A 543 29.62 13.24 -52.37
N ASP A 544 28.72 12.46 -52.97
CA ASP A 544 28.57 12.26 -54.41
C ASP A 544 27.66 13.32 -55.09
N LYS A 545 27.06 14.24 -54.31
CA LYS A 545 26.10 15.23 -54.80
C LYS A 545 26.78 16.57 -55.07
N ASN A 546 26.37 17.24 -56.16
CA ASN A 546 26.90 18.56 -56.53
C ASN A 546 26.50 19.69 -55.58
N HIS A 547 25.43 19.50 -54.80
CA HIS A 547 24.88 20.49 -53.87
C HIS A 547 24.30 19.77 -52.65
N LEU A 548 24.42 20.36 -51.46
CA LEU A 548 23.89 19.81 -50.20
C LEU A 548 22.40 19.52 -50.26
N ILE A 549 21.61 20.43 -50.84
CA ILE A 549 20.15 20.24 -50.98
C ILE A 549 19.78 18.98 -51.77
N LYS A 550 20.69 18.49 -52.63
CA LYS A 550 20.47 17.28 -53.45
C LYS A 550 20.57 15.97 -52.68
N LEU A 551 21.02 15.99 -51.42
CA LEU A 551 20.78 14.86 -50.52
C LEU A 551 19.29 14.69 -50.21
N GLY A 552 18.53 15.80 -50.19
CA GLY A 552 17.09 15.85 -49.95
C GLY A 552 16.26 14.99 -50.91
N ASP A 553 16.72 14.85 -52.16
CA ASP A 553 16.05 14.05 -53.19
C ASP A 553 15.98 12.55 -52.82
N THR A 554 16.92 12.08 -51.99
CA THR A 554 16.98 10.68 -51.49
C THR A 554 16.54 10.58 -50.03
N TYR A 555 17.01 11.52 -49.20
CA TYR A 555 16.74 11.58 -47.77
C TYR A 555 16.18 12.96 -47.44
N PRO A 556 14.84 13.10 -47.36
CA PRO A 556 14.21 14.40 -47.15
C PRO A 556 14.77 15.13 -45.92
N PHE A 557 15.02 16.43 -46.08
CA PHE A 557 15.37 17.31 -44.97
C PHE A 557 14.16 17.57 -44.08
N GLU A 558 12.96 17.73 -44.65
CA GLU A 558 11.72 17.90 -43.88
C GLU A 558 11.52 16.71 -42.93
N GLY A 559 11.33 16.99 -41.64
CA GLY A 559 11.19 16.01 -40.58
C GLY A 559 12.50 15.41 -40.07
N ALA A 560 13.66 15.72 -40.67
CA ALA A 560 14.96 15.25 -40.17
C ALA A 560 15.21 15.75 -38.75
N GLU A 561 15.68 14.88 -37.85
CA GLU A 561 15.99 15.29 -36.47
C GLU A 561 17.23 16.19 -36.47
N CYS A 562 17.15 17.34 -35.83
CA CYS A 562 18.22 18.32 -35.72
C CYS A 562 18.55 18.56 -34.24
N VAL A 563 19.79 18.28 -33.87
CA VAL A 563 20.33 18.56 -32.53
C VAL A 563 21.31 19.72 -32.64
N ILE A 564 20.98 20.85 -32.01
CA ILE A 564 21.82 22.04 -31.95
C ILE A 564 22.64 22.00 -30.67
N LYS A 565 23.95 22.18 -30.81
CA LYS A 565 24.93 22.14 -29.73
C LYS A 565 25.81 23.38 -29.77
N GLU A 566 26.33 23.76 -28.60
CA GLU A 566 27.35 24.79 -28.46
C GLU A 566 28.59 24.26 -27.75
N ALA A 567 29.74 24.85 -28.09
CA ALA A 567 30.99 24.68 -27.38
C ALA A 567 31.74 26.02 -27.36
N TYR A 568 32.53 26.23 -26.32
CA TYR A 568 33.33 27.42 -26.13
C TYR A 568 34.78 27.11 -26.52
N LEU A 569 35.33 27.89 -27.44
CA LEU A 569 36.74 27.84 -27.80
C LEU A 569 37.57 28.68 -26.85
N ASP A 570 38.67 28.09 -26.37
CA ASP A 570 39.72 28.82 -25.67
C ASP A 570 40.59 29.67 -26.63
N ASP A 571 41.57 30.39 -26.07
CA ASP A 571 42.46 31.26 -26.85
C ASP A 571 43.32 30.47 -27.87
N ASN A 572 43.31 29.14 -27.84
CA ASN A 572 44.03 28.24 -28.77
C ASN A 572 43.07 27.47 -29.70
N ASP A 573 41.81 27.90 -29.83
CA ASP A 573 40.76 27.23 -30.60
C ASP A 573 40.46 25.78 -30.13
N VAL A 574 40.75 25.45 -28.87
CA VAL A 574 40.38 24.16 -28.28
C VAL A 574 38.95 24.22 -27.75
N PRO A 575 38.03 23.34 -28.21
CA PRO A 575 36.64 23.34 -27.76
C PRO A 575 36.48 22.81 -26.34
N SER A 576 35.57 23.42 -25.59
CA SER A 576 35.03 22.91 -24.32
C SER A 576 34.21 21.62 -24.52
N GLU A 577 33.65 21.08 -23.44
CA GLU A 577 32.58 20.09 -23.56
C GLU A 577 31.42 20.63 -24.38
N GLU A 578 30.81 19.74 -25.18
CA GLU A 578 29.62 20.06 -25.96
C GLU A 578 28.40 20.13 -25.06
N VAL A 579 27.59 21.17 -25.25
CA VAL A 579 26.32 21.34 -24.55
C VAL A 579 25.21 21.28 -25.60
N THR A 580 24.27 20.34 -25.44
CA THR A 580 23.05 20.35 -26.26
C THR A 580 22.16 21.47 -25.78
N ILE A 581 21.78 22.35 -26.70
CA ILE A 581 20.94 23.51 -26.41
C ILE A 581 19.54 23.36 -26.99
N PHE A 582 19.37 22.59 -28.07
CA PHE A 582 18.07 22.36 -28.68
C PHE A 582 18.02 21.02 -29.43
N LYS A 583 16.84 20.39 -29.44
CA LYS A 583 16.54 19.18 -30.22
C LYS A 583 15.16 19.33 -30.84
N GLY A 584 15.08 19.27 -32.17
CA GLY A 584 13.84 19.42 -32.93
C GLY A 584 13.92 18.74 -34.28
N ASN A 585 13.07 19.15 -35.22
CA ASN A 585 13.02 18.61 -36.57
C ASN A 585 13.09 19.74 -37.59
N LEU A 586 13.80 19.52 -38.70
CA LEU A 586 13.85 20.50 -39.78
C LEU A 586 12.51 20.58 -40.51
N ASP A 587 12.13 21.79 -40.89
CA ASP A 587 11.01 22.05 -41.79
C ASP A 587 11.43 21.90 -43.26
N GLU A 588 10.47 22.08 -44.18
CA GLU A 588 10.74 22.05 -45.61
C GLU A 588 11.81 23.11 -45.98
N PRO A 589 12.86 22.73 -46.75
CA PRO A 589 13.82 23.69 -47.27
C PRO A 589 13.17 24.80 -48.10
N ARG A 590 13.52 26.04 -47.79
CA ARG A 590 13.03 27.25 -48.46
C ARG A 590 14.19 28.13 -48.90
N ASP A 591 13.89 29.18 -49.66
CA ASP A 591 14.87 30.17 -50.12
C ASP A 591 16.08 29.51 -50.81
N VAL A 592 15.81 28.50 -51.65
CA VAL A 592 16.84 27.68 -52.31
C VAL A 592 17.52 28.47 -53.43
N GLU A 593 18.74 28.88 -53.17
CA GLU A 593 19.64 29.56 -54.09
C GLU A 593 20.81 28.64 -54.52
N PRO A 594 21.57 29.00 -55.58
CA PRO A 594 22.73 28.21 -55.99
C PRO A 594 23.82 28.06 -54.91
N LEU A 595 23.88 28.99 -53.96
CA LEU A 595 24.92 29.03 -52.91
C LEU A 595 24.37 28.77 -51.51
N SER A 596 23.06 28.85 -51.28
CA SER A 596 22.48 28.65 -49.94
C SER A 596 21.04 28.15 -50.00
N PHE A 597 20.56 27.60 -48.89
CA PHE A 597 19.13 27.40 -48.64
C PHE A 597 18.86 27.50 -47.14
N SER A 598 17.63 27.75 -46.75
CA SER A 598 17.25 27.87 -45.34
C SER A 598 16.24 26.79 -44.95
N CYS A 599 16.31 26.33 -43.70
CA CYS A 599 15.32 25.45 -43.09
C CYS A 599 14.92 26.02 -41.73
N GLY A 600 13.61 26.09 -41.48
CA GLY A 600 13.11 26.25 -40.12
C GLY A 600 13.41 25.01 -39.27
N VAL A 601 13.44 25.15 -37.96
CA VAL A 601 13.52 24.02 -37.03
C VAL A 601 12.33 24.07 -36.09
N SER A 602 11.46 23.06 -36.22
CA SER A 602 10.30 22.89 -35.37
C SER A 602 10.62 22.10 -34.10
N SER A 603 9.87 22.35 -33.01
CA SER A 603 9.99 21.57 -31.77
C SER A 603 9.59 20.12 -31.99
N ALA A 604 10.35 19.19 -31.39
CA ALA A 604 10.03 17.77 -31.43
C ALA A 604 8.62 17.47 -30.86
N LEU A 605 8.14 18.27 -29.89
CA LEU A 605 6.80 18.13 -29.32
C LEU A 605 5.70 18.33 -30.36
N ILE A 606 5.78 19.39 -31.17
CA ILE A 606 4.75 19.73 -32.16
C ILE A 606 4.66 18.65 -33.25
N ILE A 607 5.81 18.13 -33.67
CA ILE A 607 5.85 17.03 -34.63
C ILE A 607 5.22 15.77 -34.03
N LYS A 608 5.57 15.43 -32.78
CA LYS A 608 5.01 14.26 -32.09
C LYS A 608 3.52 14.41 -31.80
N ASP A 609 3.04 15.59 -31.42
CA ASP A 609 1.62 15.90 -31.25
C ASP A 609 0.84 15.72 -32.56
N ARG A 610 1.39 16.19 -33.69
CA ARG A 610 0.77 16.01 -35.01
C ARG A 610 0.76 14.54 -35.45
N GLN A 611 1.82 13.81 -35.12
CA GLN A 611 1.97 12.37 -35.42
C GLN A 611 1.12 11.49 -34.53
N PHE A 612 0.77 11.94 -33.32
CA PHE A 612 -0.07 11.20 -32.40
C PHE A 612 -1.45 10.91 -33.04
N LYS A 613 -1.84 9.64 -32.99
CA LYS A 613 -3.14 9.16 -33.48
C LYS A 613 -3.69 8.18 -32.46
N GLN A 614 -4.89 8.46 -31.97
CA GLN A 614 -5.61 7.53 -31.12
C GLN A 614 -6.42 6.55 -31.98
N ALA A 615 -6.36 5.28 -31.62
CA ALA A 615 -7.13 4.24 -32.28
C ALA A 615 -8.63 4.47 -32.01
N LYS A 616 -9.42 4.44 -33.08
CA LYS A 616 -10.88 4.57 -33.02
C LYS A 616 -11.54 3.25 -33.36
N ILE A 617 -12.78 3.08 -32.93
CA ILE A 617 -13.62 1.96 -33.35
C ILE A 617 -14.10 2.25 -34.78
N THR A 618 -13.64 1.48 -35.74
CA THR A 618 -14.05 1.60 -37.14
C THR A 618 -14.77 0.34 -37.60
N THR A 619 -15.62 0.45 -38.62
CA THR A 619 -16.25 -0.72 -39.25
C THR A 619 -15.27 -1.62 -39.98
N ALA A 620 -14.07 -1.12 -40.29
CA ALA A 620 -13.01 -1.94 -40.90
C ALA A 620 -12.40 -2.90 -39.89
N ASP A 621 -12.11 -2.42 -38.68
CA ASP A 621 -11.50 -3.23 -37.60
C ASP A 621 -12.55 -4.01 -36.80
N TYR A 622 -13.75 -3.45 -36.64
CA TYR A 622 -14.86 -3.99 -35.87
C TYR A 622 -16.16 -3.96 -36.72
N PRO A 623 -16.30 -4.84 -37.71
CA PRO A 623 -17.45 -4.83 -38.64
C PRO A 623 -18.82 -5.05 -37.99
N ASN A 624 -18.86 -5.61 -36.77
CA ASN A 624 -20.09 -5.85 -36.01
C ASN A 624 -20.21 -4.93 -34.78
N ALA A 625 -19.46 -3.82 -34.74
CA ALA A 625 -19.56 -2.84 -33.67
C ALA A 625 -20.93 -2.15 -33.68
N ASP A 626 -21.40 -1.81 -32.49
CA ASP A 626 -22.62 -1.01 -32.35
C ASP A 626 -22.43 0.36 -33.05
N PRO A 627 -23.38 0.79 -33.89
CA PRO A 627 -23.32 2.09 -34.56
C PRO A 627 -23.07 3.27 -33.62
N ASP A 628 -23.56 3.22 -32.38
CA ASP A 628 -23.36 4.27 -31.38
C ASP A 628 -21.91 4.33 -30.88
N ASP A 629 -21.13 3.25 -31.00
CA ASP A 629 -19.73 3.18 -30.58
C ASP A 629 -18.73 3.41 -31.72
N LEU A 630 -19.19 3.46 -32.98
CA LEU A 630 -18.35 3.81 -34.12
C LEU A 630 -17.76 5.23 -33.99
N ASN A 631 -16.52 5.38 -34.45
CA ASN A 631 -15.69 6.60 -34.38
C ASN A 631 -15.33 7.08 -32.98
N LYS A 632 -15.68 6.35 -31.90
CA LYS A 632 -15.18 6.64 -30.55
C LYS A 632 -13.74 6.19 -30.41
N VAL A 633 -12.99 6.95 -29.62
CA VAL A 633 -11.62 6.59 -29.22
C VAL A 633 -11.67 5.37 -28.31
N LEU A 634 -10.84 4.37 -28.60
CA LEU A 634 -10.70 3.22 -27.72
C LEU A 634 -10.05 3.65 -26.39
N ASN A 635 -10.58 3.15 -25.28
CA ASN A 635 -10.09 3.47 -23.95
C ASN A 635 -8.62 3.07 -23.74
N GLU A 636 -7.87 4.00 -23.15
CA GLU A 636 -6.59 3.78 -22.47
C GLU A 636 -6.78 4.01 -20.97
N ILE A 637 -6.26 3.13 -20.14
CA ILE A 637 -6.60 3.13 -18.71
C ILE A 637 -5.32 3.10 -17.87
N TYR A 638 -5.19 4.07 -16.96
CA TYR A 638 -4.13 4.12 -15.95
C TYR A 638 -4.73 4.03 -14.55
N GLY A 639 -4.00 3.41 -13.63
CA GLY A 639 -4.45 3.18 -12.25
C GLY A 639 -5.73 2.37 -12.16
N ALA A 640 -6.53 2.63 -11.12
CA ALA A 640 -7.74 1.85 -10.81
C ALA A 640 -9.05 2.68 -10.91
N PRO A 641 -9.48 3.13 -12.11
CA PRO A 641 -10.77 3.80 -12.26
C PRO A 641 -11.95 2.82 -12.16
N GLU A 642 -13.06 3.33 -11.66
CA GLU A 642 -14.30 2.56 -11.47
C GLU A 642 -15.33 2.92 -12.53
N GLN A 643 -16.24 1.99 -12.81
CA GLN A 643 -17.35 2.13 -13.75
C GLN A 643 -16.93 2.56 -15.16
N VAL A 644 -15.76 2.13 -15.63
CA VAL A 644 -15.28 2.36 -16.98
C VAL A 644 -16.27 1.78 -17.98
N ARG A 645 -16.79 2.62 -18.88
CA ARG A 645 -17.67 2.18 -19.97
C ARG A 645 -16.91 1.29 -20.94
N CYS A 646 -17.54 0.19 -21.30
CA CYS A 646 -17.05 -0.75 -22.31
C CYS A 646 -17.79 -0.49 -23.63
N HIS A 647 -17.08 -0.51 -24.76
CA HIS A 647 -17.67 -0.28 -26.08
C HIS A 647 -18.07 -1.60 -26.73
N ALA A 648 -19.27 -1.66 -27.30
CA ALA A 648 -19.78 -2.87 -27.94
C ALA A 648 -19.16 -3.03 -29.33
N ILE A 649 -18.13 -3.89 -29.45
CA ILE A 649 -17.43 -4.14 -30.72
C ILE A 649 -17.99 -5.35 -31.49
N LYS A 650 -18.88 -6.11 -30.84
CA LYS A 650 -19.67 -7.19 -31.43
C LYS A 650 -21.03 -7.23 -30.75
N ALA A 651 -21.99 -6.49 -31.31
CA ALA A 651 -23.31 -6.23 -30.69
C ALA A 651 -24.51 -6.84 -31.43
N GLY A 652 -24.31 -7.35 -32.65
CA GLY A 652 -25.37 -7.83 -33.55
C GLY A 652 -26.09 -6.66 -34.23
N ALA A 653 -26.64 -6.89 -35.42
CA ALA A 653 -27.39 -5.85 -36.14
C ALA A 653 -28.75 -5.57 -35.51
N ALA A 654 -29.25 -4.33 -35.61
CA ALA A 654 -30.59 -3.95 -35.17
C ALA A 654 -31.28 -3.07 -36.21
N SER A 655 -32.58 -3.27 -36.43
CA SER A 655 -33.42 -2.42 -37.28
C SER A 655 -34.88 -2.56 -36.91
N ALA A 656 -35.64 -1.48 -37.05
CA ALA A 656 -37.09 -1.48 -36.88
C ALA A 656 -37.80 -2.17 -38.04
N LEU A 657 -38.91 -2.86 -37.74
CA LEU A 657 -39.87 -3.37 -38.72
C LEU A 657 -40.44 -2.22 -39.56
N ALA A 658 -40.47 -2.38 -40.88
CA ALA A 658 -41.00 -1.36 -41.80
C ALA A 658 -42.52 -1.46 -42.00
N GLU A 659 -43.12 -2.54 -41.52
CA GLU A 659 -44.53 -2.92 -41.63
C GLU A 659 -44.98 -3.74 -40.40
N ASP A 660 -46.30 -3.87 -40.20
CA ASP A 660 -46.87 -4.78 -39.23
C ASP A 660 -46.71 -6.22 -39.75
N ILE A 661 -46.38 -7.18 -38.88
CA ILE A 661 -46.27 -8.60 -39.23
C ILE A 661 -47.18 -9.43 -38.32
N ASP A 662 -47.86 -10.43 -38.87
CA ASP A 662 -48.70 -11.36 -38.09
C ASP A 662 -47.90 -12.57 -37.61
N ASP A 663 -48.49 -13.44 -36.78
CA ASP A 663 -47.88 -14.65 -36.21
C ASP A 663 -47.47 -15.76 -37.21
N VAL A 664 -47.86 -15.64 -38.48
CA VAL A 664 -47.58 -16.62 -39.55
C VAL A 664 -46.76 -16.05 -40.73
N GLN A 665 -46.48 -14.75 -40.75
CA GLN A 665 -45.72 -14.06 -41.78
C GLN A 665 -44.36 -14.74 -42.03
N MET A 666 -44.09 -15.12 -43.29
CA MET A 666 -42.86 -15.82 -43.69
C MET A 666 -41.87 -14.93 -44.47
N SER A 667 -42.22 -13.68 -44.72
CA SER A 667 -41.34 -12.68 -45.32
C SER A 667 -41.80 -11.29 -44.90
N PHE A 668 -40.87 -10.42 -44.50
CA PHE A 668 -41.19 -9.07 -44.06
C PHE A 668 -40.05 -8.09 -44.32
N GLU A 669 -40.37 -6.79 -44.39
CA GLU A 669 -39.40 -5.70 -44.61
C GLU A 669 -38.96 -5.04 -43.29
N ILE A 670 -37.67 -4.74 -43.18
CA ILE A 670 -37.09 -3.93 -42.10
C ILE A 670 -36.54 -2.61 -42.65
N SER A 671 -36.46 -1.59 -41.80
CA SER A 671 -36.11 -0.22 -42.20
C SER A 671 -34.73 -0.10 -42.84
N ASP A 672 -33.73 -0.74 -42.26
CA ASP A 672 -32.38 -0.85 -42.82
C ASP A 672 -31.79 -2.22 -42.48
N ALA A 673 -31.74 -3.09 -43.48
CA ALA A 673 -31.15 -4.41 -43.28
C ALA A 673 -29.63 -4.42 -43.43
N SER A 674 -28.96 -3.33 -43.82
CA SER A 674 -27.58 -3.31 -44.31
C SER A 674 -26.56 -4.00 -43.40
N GLN A 675 -26.71 -3.86 -42.08
CA GLN A 675 -25.84 -4.44 -41.06
C GLN A 675 -26.10 -5.93 -40.78
N PHE A 676 -27.24 -6.48 -41.19
CA PHE A 676 -27.55 -7.90 -41.02
C PHE A 676 -26.72 -8.79 -41.97
N PRO A 677 -26.52 -10.08 -41.66
CA PRO A 677 -25.82 -11.00 -42.56
C PRO A 677 -26.43 -11.01 -43.97
N SER A 678 -25.59 -10.79 -44.98
CA SER A 678 -25.99 -10.83 -46.39
C SER A 678 -26.11 -12.26 -46.94
N SER A 679 -25.61 -13.25 -46.20
CA SER A 679 -25.63 -14.66 -46.55
C SER A 679 -25.59 -15.53 -45.28
N GLY A 680 -26.15 -16.75 -45.36
CA GLY A 680 -26.28 -17.65 -44.23
C GLY A 680 -27.51 -17.36 -43.36
N ALA A 681 -28.01 -18.40 -42.67
CA ALA A 681 -29.17 -18.27 -41.81
C ALA A 681 -28.79 -17.66 -40.45
N PHE A 682 -29.55 -16.67 -40.00
CA PHE A 682 -29.36 -15.98 -38.72
C PHE A 682 -30.68 -15.91 -37.95
N THR A 683 -30.63 -15.49 -36.69
CA THR A 683 -31.82 -15.37 -35.85
C THR A 683 -32.09 -13.89 -35.59
N TYR A 684 -33.31 -13.45 -35.88
CA TYR A 684 -33.82 -12.10 -35.67
C TYR A 684 -34.82 -12.13 -34.52
N GLN A 685 -34.60 -11.39 -33.45
CA GLN A 685 -35.49 -11.34 -32.29
C GLN A 685 -36.24 -10.02 -32.24
N VAL A 686 -37.56 -10.08 -32.12
CA VAL A 686 -38.44 -8.93 -31.84
C VAL A 686 -39.16 -9.25 -30.54
N GLU A 687 -39.05 -8.35 -29.56
CA GLU A 687 -39.57 -8.59 -28.20
C GLU A 687 -39.08 -9.94 -27.63
N ALA A 688 -40.00 -10.86 -27.34
CA ALA A 688 -39.71 -12.20 -26.86
C ALA A 688 -39.64 -13.25 -27.99
N GLU A 689 -40.08 -12.93 -29.22
CA GLU A 689 -40.08 -13.87 -30.33
C GLU A 689 -38.70 -13.91 -31.01
N GLN A 690 -38.12 -15.10 -31.14
CA GLN A 690 -36.99 -15.35 -32.04
C GLN A 690 -37.46 -15.92 -33.38
N ILE A 691 -37.02 -15.31 -34.47
CA ILE A 691 -37.36 -15.67 -35.84
C ILE A 691 -36.10 -16.15 -36.56
N ARG A 692 -36.10 -17.38 -37.07
CA ARG A 692 -35.00 -17.89 -37.91
C ARG A 692 -35.13 -17.36 -39.33
N ILE A 693 -34.18 -16.53 -39.76
CA ILE A 693 -34.12 -15.95 -41.11
C ILE A 693 -33.23 -16.84 -41.98
N LEU A 694 -33.77 -17.27 -43.12
CA LEU A 694 -33.06 -18.07 -44.11
C LEU A 694 -32.16 -17.21 -44.99
N SER A 695 -32.67 -16.06 -45.44
CA SER A 695 -31.97 -15.16 -46.36
C SER A 695 -32.47 -13.72 -46.29
N ARG A 696 -31.61 -12.79 -46.72
CA ARG A 696 -31.92 -11.36 -46.89
C ARG A 696 -31.80 -10.96 -48.36
N SER A 697 -32.75 -10.18 -48.87
CA SER A 697 -32.66 -9.52 -50.18
C SER A 697 -33.04 -8.05 -50.07
N GLY A 698 -32.05 -7.15 -50.17
CA GLY A 698 -32.27 -5.74 -49.81
C GLY A 698 -32.70 -5.63 -48.35
N ASN A 699 -33.83 -4.95 -48.11
CA ASN A 699 -34.43 -4.79 -46.79
C ASN A 699 -35.42 -5.90 -46.40
N VAL A 700 -35.65 -6.88 -47.28
CA VAL A 700 -36.62 -7.96 -47.05
C VAL A 700 -35.92 -9.16 -46.44
N LEU A 701 -36.45 -9.64 -45.31
CA LEU A 701 -36.04 -10.85 -44.61
C LEU A 701 -36.99 -12.00 -44.95
N THR A 702 -36.44 -13.15 -45.34
CA THR A 702 -37.19 -14.38 -45.61
C THR A 702 -37.02 -15.36 -44.46
N VAL A 703 -38.11 -15.76 -43.83
CA VAL A 703 -38.13 -16.68 -42.69
C VAL A 703 -37.89 -18.12 -43.17
N ASP A 704 -37.09 -18.88 -42.43
CA ASP A 704 -36.84 -20.30 -42.70
C ASP A 704 -38.10 -21.15 -42.43
N THR A 705 -38.18 -22.36 -42.98
CA THR A 705 -39.33 -23.25 -42.75
C THR A 705 -39.39 -23.64 -41.27
N GLY A 706 -40.48 -23.26 -40.59
CA GLY A 706 -40.60 -23.42 -39.13
C GLY A 706 -39.77 -22.40 -38.33
N GLY A 707 -39.41 -21.27 -38.95
CA GLY A 707 -38.56 -20.25 -38.36
C GLY A 707 -39.27 -19.25 -37.45
N ARG A 708 -40.60 -19.14 -37.45
CA ARG A 708 -41.36 -18.38 -36.45
C ARG A 708 -41.39 -19.12 -35.12
N GLY A 709 -41.33 -18.42 -33.99
CA GLY A 709 -41.27 -19.07 -32.68
C GLY A 709 -40.03 -19.96 -32.49
N TYR A 710 -38.91 -19.60 -33.10
CA TYR A 710 -37.66 -20.35 -33.06
C TYR A 710 -37.10 -20.43 -31.62
N ASN A 711 -36.29 -21.46 -31.31
CA ASN A 711 -35.73 -21.67 -29.96
C ASN A 711 -36.78 -21.68 -28.82
N SER A 712 -37.98 -22.22 -29.08
CA SER A 712 -39.07 -22.34 -28.11
C SER A 712 -39.70 -21.01 -27.68
N THR A 713 -39.59 -19.97 -28.50
CA THR A 713 -40.40 -18.75 -28.33
C THR A 713 -41.78 -18.93 -28.96
N THR A 714 -42.74 -18.08 -28.61
CA THR A 714 -44.08 -18.09 -29.20
C THR A 714 -44.11 -17.16 -30.42
N PRO A 715 -44.65 -17.58 -31.58
CA PRO A 715 -44.96 -16.66 -32.68
C PRO A 715 -46.02 -15.64 -32.26
N GLU A 716 -45.78 -14.35 -32.52
CA GLU A 716 -46.69 -13.26 -32.15
C GLU A 716 -46.87 -12.24 -33.30
N ASP A 717 -47.93 -11.45 -33.22
CA ASP A 717 -48.12 -10.27 -34.08
C ASP A 717 -47.20 -9.14 -33.59
N HIS A 718 -46.53 -8.43 -34.50
CA HIS A 718 -45.62 -7.32 -34.18
C HIS A 718 -45.99 -6.08 -35.00
N ASP A 719 -46.04 -4.93 -34.34
CA ASP A 719 -46.37 -3.64 -34.93
C ASP A 719 -45.16 -3.02 -35.66
N LYS A 720 -45.46 -2.29 -36.75
CA LYS A 720 -44.49 -1.46 -37.47
C LYS A 720 -43.77 -0.52 -36.51
N GLY A 721 -42.44 -0.46 -36.67
CA GLY A 721 -41.58 0.38 -35.84
C GLY A 721 -41.01 -0.32 -34.61
N GLN A 722 -41.50 -1.52 -34.25
CA GLN A 722 -40.83 -2.34 -33.25
C GLN A 722 -39.42 -2.71 -33.73
N THR A 723 -38.43 -2.61 -32.84
CA THR A 723 -37.02 -2.87 -33.16
C THR A 723 -36.69 -4.33 -32.93
N GLY A 724 -36.28 -5.01 -33.99
CA GLY A 724 -35.71 -6.34 -33.89
C GLY A 724 -34.19 -6.36 -34.07
N PHE A 725 -33.57 -7.41 -33.55
CA PHE A 725 -32.13 -7.52 -33.45
C PHE A 725 -31.62 -8.91 -33.79
N GLU A 726 -30.41 -8.97 -34.32
CA GLU A 726 -29.69 -10.20 -34.54
C GLU A 726 -29.28 -10.84 -33.21
N VAL A 727 -29.63 -12.11 -33.04
CA VAL A 727 -29.19 -12.93 -31.91
C VAL A 727 -27.84 -13.56 -32.27
N LEU A 728 -26.80 -13.17 -31.54
CA LEU A 728 -25.46 -13.72 -31.68
C LEU A 728 -25.21 -14.82 -30.64
N THR A 729 -24.31 -15.73 -30.96
CA THR A 729 -23.80 -16.74 -30.00
C THR A 729 -22.81 -16.15 -29.00
N GLU A 730 -22.32 -14.93 -29.25
CA GLU A 730 -21.39 -14.21 -28.39
C GLU A 730 -21.45 -12.70 -28.68
N TYR A 731 -21.48 -11.91 -27.62
CA TYR A 731 -21.42 -10.45 -27.64
C TYR A 731 -20.12 -10.00 -26.98
N VAL A 732 -19.38 -9.08 -27.58
CA VAL A 732 -18.07 -8.66 -27.06
C VAL A 732 -18.01 -7.16 -26.87
N TYR A 733 -17.60 -6.76 -25.67
CA TYR A 733 -17.41 -5.38 -25.25
C TYR A 733 -15.93 -5.13 -24.97
N ILE A 734 -15.32 -4.18 -25.68
CA ILE A 734 -13.93 -3.80 -25.43
C ILE A 734 -13.87 -2.84 -24.24
N VAL A 735 -13.03 -3.18 -23.28
CA VAL A 735 -12.78 -2.39 -22.08
C VAL A 735 -11.63 -1.43 -22.32
N ALA A 736 -10.52 -1.91 -22.90
CA ALA A 736 -9.33 -1.13 -23.19
C ALA A 736 -8.61 -1.64 -24.44
N ARG A 737 -7.89 -0.76 -25.15
CA ARG A 737 -7.11 -1.16 -26.34
C ARG A 737 -5.80 -1.88 -26.02
N HIS A 738 -5.49 -2.03 -24.75
CA HIS A 738 -4.26 -2.60 -24.24
C HIS A 738 -4.56 -3.66 -23.17
N PRO A 739 -3.59 -4.53 -22.84
CA PRO A 739 -3.72 -5.43 -21.70
C PRO A 739 -3.86 -4.66 -20.39
N VAL A 740 -4.78 -5.09 -19.53
CA VAL A 740 -5.03 -4.50 -18.21
C VAL A 740 -4.54 -5.43 -17.11
N THR A 741 -4.38 -4.92 -15.89
CA THR A 741 -3.94 -5.71 -14.73
C THR A 741 -5.07 -6.61 -14.23
N SER A 742 -6.29 -6.06 -14.11
CA SER A 742 -7.47 -6.83 -13.70
C SER A 742 -8.78 -6.17 -14.15
N LEU A 743 -9.83 -6.99 -14.22
CA LEU A 743 -11.21 -6.57 -14.51
C LEU A 743 -12.13 -7.09 -13.40
N SER A 744 -12.96 -6.22 -12.84
CA SER A 744 -13.87 -6.59 -11.75
C SER A 744 -15.18 -5.81 -11.81
N ASN A 745 -16.17 -6.24 -11.01
CA ASN A 745 -17.47 -5.60 -10.86
C ASN A 745 -18.14 -5.22 -12.22
N ILE A 746 -18.26 -6.19 -13.11
CA ILE A 746 -18.95 -6.01 -14.40
C ILE A 746 -20.41 -5.66 -14.12
N ARG A 747 -20.92 -4.62 -14.77
CA ARG A 747 -22.26 -4.06 -14.60
C ARG A 747 -22.93 -3.90 -15.96
N VAL A 748 -24.22 -4.18 -16.01
CA VAL A 748 -25.11 -3.87 -17.15
C VAL A 748 -26.17 -2.91 -16.63
N ASP A 749 -26.23 -1.71 -17.19
CA ASP A 749 -27.08 -0.61 -16.70
C ASP A 749 -26.97 -0.38 -15.19
N LYS A 750 -25.72 -0.31 -14.70
CA LYS A 750 -25.35 -0.11 -13.29
C LYS A 750 -25.67 -1.29 -12.36
N VAL A 751 -26.29 -2.36 -12.84
CA VAL A 751 -26.54 -3.58 -12.06
C VAL A 751 -25.36 -4.53 -12.21
N ARG A 752 -24.71 -4.88 -11.10
CA ARG A 752 -23.57 -5.81 -11.08
C ARG A 752 -24.02 -7.20 -11.54
N GLN A 753 -23.31 -7.75 -12.51
CA GLN A 753 -23.46 -9.11 -13.00
C GLN A 753 -22.51 -10.02 -12.21
N LEU A 754 -22.98 -11.22 -11.83
CA LEU A 754 -22.15 -12.24 -11.17
C LEU A 754 -21.77 -13.40 -12.10
N THR A 755 -22.59 -13.64 -13.14
CA THR A 755 -22.44 -14.74 -14.10
C THR A 755 -22.84 -14.26 -15.51
N GLY A 756 -22.70 -15.13 -16.52
CA GLY A 756 -23.13 -14.83 -17.90
C GLY A 756 -22.11 -14.08 -18.76
N PHE A 757 -20.92 -13.83 -18.23
CA PHE A 757 -19.81 -13.19 -18.93
C PHE A 757 -18.48 -13.87 -18.63
N THR A 758 -17.52 -13.68 -19.53
CA THR A 758 -16.11 -14.04 -19.35
C THR A 758 -15.27 -12.78 -19.55
N PRO A 759 -14.59 -12.27 -18.52
CA PRO A 759 -13.64 -11.17 -18.66
C PRO A 759 -12.30 -11.70 -19.18
N TYR A 760 -11.69 -10.99 -20.11
CA TYR A 760 -10.35 -11.24 -20.63
C TYR A 760 -9.51 -10.00 -20.40
N THR A 761 -8.41 -10.13 -19.66
CA THR A 761 -7.52 -8.99 -19.37
C THR A 761 -6.69 -8.57 -20.57
N GLY A 762 -6.58 -9.42 -21.60
CA GLY A 762 -5.72 -9.19 -22.76
C GLY A 762 -4.25 -9.46 -22.48
N GLN A 763 -3.91 -9.96 -21.28
CA GLN A 763 -2.57 -10.43 -20.95
C GLN A 763 -2.31 -11.79 -21.59
N ALA A 764 -1.06 -12.09 -21.93
CA ALA A 764 -0.70 -13.38 -22.52
C ALA A 764 -1.22 -14.55 -21.65
N GLY A 765 -2.01 -15.44 -22.26
CA GLY A 765 -2.68 -16.56 -21.58
C GLY A 765 -4.11 -16.28 -21.08
N ASP A 766 -4.55 -15.02 -21.12
CA ASP A 766 -5.90 -14.55 -20.76
C ASP A 766 -6.43 -13.58 -21.84
N GLU A 767 -6.23 -13.95 -23.10
CA GLU A 767 -6.65 -13.21 -24.29
C GLU A 767 -7.90 -13.83 -24.91
N HIS A 768 -8.78 -12.97 -25.42
CA HIS A 768 -9.86 -13.42 -26.29
C HIS A 768 -9.31 -13.78 -27.68
N GLY A 769 -9.66 -14.95 -28.22
CA GLY A 769 -9.06 -15.47 -29.46
C GLY A 769 -9.16 -14.54 -30.69
N SER A 770 -10.24 -13.76 -30.79
CA SER A 770 -10.44 -12.78 -31.87
C SER A 770 -9.83 -11.39 -31.60
N TYR A 771 -9.44 -11.10 -30.36
CA TYR A 771 -8.99 -9.78 -29.93
C TYR A 771 -7.74 -9.88 -29.03
N PRO A 772 -6.61 -10.43 -29.54
CA PRO A 772 -5.38 -10.56 -28.78
C PRO A 772 -4.84 -9.19 -28.36
N GLY A 773 -4.24 -9.11 -27.16
CA GLY A 773 -3.69 -7.89 -26.57
C GLY A 773 -4.74 -6.83 -26.18
N LYS A 774 -6.04 -7.17 -26.17
CA LYS A 774 -7.15 -6.27 -25.81
C LYS A 774 -7.86 -6.78 -24.58
N ALA A 775 -8.18 -5.88 -23.66
CA ALA A 775 -9.06 -6.19 -22.54
C ALA A 775 -10.52 -6.15 -23.01
N VAL A 776 -11.23 -7.27 -22.92
CA VAL A 776 -12.62 -7.41 -23.40
C VAL A 776 -13.48 -8.19 -22.40
N ILE A 777 -14.79 -7.99 -22.47
CA ILE A 777 -15.78 -8.80 -21.76
C ILE A 777 -16.66 -9.47 -22.82
N ALA A 778 -16.69 -10.81 -22.81
CA ALA A 778 -17.53 -11.59 -23.71
C ALA A 778 -18.74 -12.14 -22.96
N PHE A 779 -19.93 -11.98 -23.54
CA PHE A 779 -21.18 -12.56 -23.03
C PHE A 779 -21.67 -13.63 -23.98
N THR A 780 -22.15 -14.76 -23.45
CA THR A 780 -22.69 -15.88 -24.25
C THR A 780 -24.13 -15.66 -24.71
N VAL A 781 -24.79 -14.67 -24.12
CA VAL A 781 -26.13 -14.19 -24.47
C VAL A 781 -26.12 -12.68 -24.46
N LYS A 782 -27.12 -12.05 -25.07
CA LYS A 782 -27.23 -10.58 -25.06
C LYS A 782 -27.24 -10.10 -23.61
N PRO A 783 -26.39 -9.12 -23.22
CA PRO A 783 -26.40 -8.60 -21.87
C PRO A 783 -27.76 -7.96 -21.60
N VAL A 784 -28.49 -8.51 -20.64
CA VAL A 784 -29.75 -7.98 -20.14
C VAL A 784 -29.60 -7.68 -18.65
N ILE A 785 -30.47 -6.83 -18.11
CA ILE A 785 -30.47 -6.55 -16.67
C ILE A 785 -30.96 -7.81 -15.94
N GLU A 786 -30.05 -8.68 -15.51
CA GLU A 786 -30.37 -9.72 -14.55
C GLU A 786 -30.50 -9.07 -13.17
N LYS A 787 -31.71 -8.63 -12.80
CA LYS A 787 -31.99 -8.31 -11.41
C LYS A 787 -31.97 -9.60 -10.62
N GLN A 788 -30.86 -9.87 -9.93
CA GLN A 788 -30.91 -10.77 -8.79
C GLN A 788 -31.72 -10.09 -7.70
N ILE A 789 -32.97 -10.55 -7.54
CA ILE A 789 -33.60 -10.47 -6.23
C ILE A 789 -32.75 -11.40 -5.37
N ASN A 790 -31.92 -10.84 -4.49
CA ASN A 790 -31.51 -11.57 -3.31
C ASN A 790 -32.80 -11.84 -2.54
N LEU A 791 -33.47 -12.95 -2.89
CA LEU A 791 -34.41 -13.60 -2.02
C LEU A 791 -33.55 -14.10 -0.86
N ILE A 792 -33.31 -13.19 0.08
CA ILE A 792 -33.36 -13.60 1.47
C ILE A 792 -34.68 -14.35 1.55
N LEU A 793 -34.63 -15.64 1.87
CA LEU A 793 -35.80 -16.33 2.40
C LEU A 793 -36.11 -15.64 3.73
N ASP A 794 -36.70 -14.46 3.64
CA ASP A 794 -37.59 -13.96 4.65
C ASP A 794 -38.92 -14.59 4.26
N ASP A 795 -39.25 -15.70 4.92
CA ASP A 795 -40.61 -16.23 4.87
C ASP A 795 -41.52 -15.26 5.63
N THR A 796 -41.75 -14.11 5.00
CA THR A 796 -42.80 -13.16 5.33
C THR A 796 -43.98 -13.35 4.39
N ILE A 797 -44.39 -14.60 4.13
CA ILE A 797 -45.81 -14.83 3.85
C ILE A 797 -46.52 -14.77 5.19
N ASP A 798 -46.81 -13.54 5.58
CA ASP A 798 -47.76 -13.21 6.63
C ASP A 798 -49.15 -13.66 6.13
N VAL A 799 -49.57 -14.88 6.50
CA VAL A 799 -51.00 -15.17 6.56
C VAL A 799 -51.50 -14.39 7.74
N SER A 800 -52.09 -13.23 7.45
CA SER A 800 -52.62 -12.32 8.44
C SER A 800 -53.42 -13.06 9.52
N ASN A 801 -52.92 -13.01 10.75
CA ASN A 801 -53.80 -12.67 11.85
C ASN A 801 -53.19 -11.47 12.55
N PRO A 802 -53.74 -10.26 12.36
CA PRO A 802 -53.18 -9.08 12.99
C PRO A 802 -53.44 -9.21 14.48
N THR A 803 -52.39 -9.36 15.29
CA THR A 803 -52.10 -8.55 16.48
C THR A 803 -51.14 -9.26 17.46
N HIS A 804 -49.86 -8.94 17.25
CA HIS A 804 -48.77 -8.77 18.21
C HIS A 804 -48.25 -9.93 19.09
N ALA A 805 -46.93 -10.06 19.03
CA ALA A 805 -46.04 -10.94 19.75
C ALA A 805 -45.78 -10.53 21.20
N HIS A 806 -45.26 -11.47 22.00
CA HIS A 806 -43.87 -11.32 22.47
C HIS A 806 -43.12 -12.65 22.41
N GLN A 807 -41.95 -12.55 21.79
CA GLN A 807 -40.87 -13.54 21.73
C GLN A 807 -40.41 -13.94 23.13
N PHE A 808 -39.92 -15.17 23.29
CA PHE A 808 -38.58 -15.38 23.84
C PHE A 808 -37.87 -16.56 23.19
N SER A 809 -36.64 -16.27 22.81
CA SER A 809 -35.53 -17.18 22.56
C SER A 809 -35.26 -18.07 23.77
N GLY A 810 -34.93 -19.34 23.54
CA GLY A 810 -34.49 -20.24 24.61
C GLY A 810 -34.17 -21.63 24.09
N ALA A 811 -32.91 -22.01 24.26
CA ALA A 811 -32.29 -23.27 23.86
C ALA A 811 -33.11 -24.55 24.13
N GLN A 812 -32.97 -25.53 23.24
CA GLN A 812 -33.16 -26.94 23.59
C GLN A 812 -32.25 -27.25 24.80
N GLN A 813 -32.86 -27.59 25.93
CA GLN A 813 -32.23 -28.43 26.94
C GLN A 813 -32.98 -29.76 26.99
N ASP A 814 -32.28 -30.83 26.63
CA ASP A 814 -32.60 -32.16 27.13
C ASP A 814 -32.56 -32.14 28.66
N GLN A 815 -33.72 -32.31 29.30
CA GLN A 815 -33.81 -32.47 30.74
C GLN A 815 -33.76 -33.96 31.07
N ASN A 816 -32.57 -34.36 31.52
CA ASN A 816 -32.21 -35.64 32.10
C ASN A 816 -33.12 -36.01 33.29
N ALA A 817 -33.24 -37.31 33.58
CA ALA A 817 -34.20 -37.95 34.50
C ALA A 817 -34.12 -37.58 36.01
N ASN A 818 -33.59 -36.42 36.38
CA ASN A 818 -33.33 -36.04 37.79
C ASN A 818 -34.07 -34.80 38.31
N ASN A 819 -34.92 -34.14 37.51
CA ASN A 819 -35.69 -32.97 37.97
C ASN A 819 -37.19 -33.14 37.71
N PHE A 820 -37.90 -33.83 38.61
CA PHE A 820 -39.32 -33.52 38.79
C PHE A 820 -39.45 -32.11 39.38
N PRO A 821 -40.47 -31.33 38.98
CA PRO A 821 -40.68 -29.98 39.50
C PRO A 821 -40.83 -30.01 41.02
N ASN A 822 -40.02 -29.20 41.67
CA ASN A 822 -40.10 -28.89 43.10
C ASN A 822 -41.53 -28.44 43.42
N ILE A 823 -42.27 -29.20 44.23
CA ILE A 823 -43.66 -28.87 44.62
C ILE A 823 -43.62 -27.60 45.50
N PRO A 824 -44.02 -26.41 45.01
CA PRO A 824 -43.96 -25.21 45.82
C PRO A 824 -45.22 -25.17 46.70
N GLY A 825 -45.03 -25.36 48.01
CA GLY A 825 -45.91 -24.83 49.04
C GLY A 825 -47.33 -25.40 49.12
N GLY A 826 -47.50 -26.48 49.89
CA GLY A 826 -48.78 -26.88 50.48
C GLY A 826 -48.53 -27.39 51.88
N SER A 827 -48.58 -26.50 52.87
CA SER A 827 -48.42 -26.84 54.29
C SER A 827 -49.58 -27.73 54.75
N CYS A 828 -49.24 -28.72 55.56
CA CYS A 828 -50.22 -29.48 56.31
C CYS A 828 -49.73 -29.56 57.76
N MET A 829 -50.57 -29.06 58.67
CA MET A 829 -50.13 -28.33 59.86
C MET A 829 -49.68 -29.19 61.06
N ALA A 830 -48.86 -28.52 61.89
CA ALA A 830 -48.59 -28.70 63.32
C ALA A 830 -47.57 -29.78 63.76
N ASN A 831 -46.47 -29.26 64.29
CA ASN A 831 -45.44 -29.86 65.15
C ASN A 831 -44.47 -30.87 64.52
N GLY A 832 -43.52 -30.30 63.76
CA GLY A 832 -42.11 -30.52 64.02
C GLY A 832 -41.54 -31.89 63.64
N GLU A 833 -41.62 -32.25 62.36
CA GLU A 833 -40.59 -32.96 61.59
C GLU A 833 -41.09 -33.04 60.14
N THR A 834 -40.39 -32.38 59.21
CA THR A 834 -40.73 -32.42 57.78
C THR A 834 -40.23 -33.74 57.21
N VAL A 835 -41.13 -34.55 56.67
CA VAL A 835 -40.80 -35.85 56.08
C VAL A 835 -41.11 -35.78 54.56
N TYR A 836 -40.31 -36.42 53.70
CA TYR A 836 -40.40 -36.33 52.22
C TYR A 836 -40.77 -37.67 51.56
N VAL A 837 -41.84 -37.76 50.76
CA VAL A 837 -42.07 -38.95 49.90
C VAL A 837 -41.24 -38.81 48.62
N ASN A 838 -40.35 -39.76 48.34
CA ASN A 838 -39.48 -39.72 47.17
C ASN A 838 -40.05 -40.60 46.04
N PHE A 839 -40.51 -39.97 44.95
CA PHE A 839 -41.12 -40.63 43.78
C PHE A 839 -40.08 -40.95 42.67
N ASN A 840 -38.82 -41.20 43.05
CA ASN A 840 -37.75 -41.31 42.07
C ASN A 840 -37.72 -42.66 41.31
N ASN A 841 -37.44 -42.56 40.01
CA ASN A 841 -36.87 -43.54 39.07
C ASN A 841 -37.67 -44.80 38.67
N VAL A 842 -39.01 -44.76 38.70
CA VAL A 842 -39.83 -45.73 37.95
C VAL A 842 -40.79 -44.94 37.05
N ALA A 843 -40.85 -45.27 35.76
CA ALA A 843 -41.52 -44.50 34.72
C ALA A 843 -43.02 -44.27 35.02
N SER A 844 -43.34 -43.13 35.65
CA SER A 844 -44.73 -42.65 35.73
C SER A 844 -45.10 -42.09 34.36
N SER A 845 -46.23 -42.54 33.80
CA SER A 845 -46.65 -42.17 32.45
C SER A 845 -48.15 -41.89 32.40
N TYR A 846 -48.54 -40.92 31.57
CA TYR A 846 -49.94 -40.62 31.24
C TYR A 846 -50.14 -40.78 29.73
N SER A 847 -51.12 -41.61 29.34
CA SER A 847 -51.50 -41.82 27.95
C SER A 847 -52.99 -42.08 27.85
N GLY A 848 -53.72 -41.20 27.15
CA GLY A 848 -55.17 -41.29 27.00
C GLY A 848 -55.93 -41.20 28.33
N ASN A 849 -56.75 -42.20 28.63
CA ASN A 849 -57.54 -42.29 29.88
C ASN A 849 -56.84 -43.13 30.98
N SER A 850 -55.56 -43.47 30.79
CA SER A 850 -54.81 -44.32 31.71
C SER A 850 -53.62 -43.56 32.32
N MET A 851 -53.44 -43.72 33.64
CA MET A 851 -52.36 -43.14 34.42
C MET A 851 -51.59 -44.23 35.17
N SER A 852 -50.25 -44.19 35.09
CA SER A 852 -49.37 -45.10 35.83
C SER A 852 -48.46 -44.32 36.78
N ILE A 853 -48.40 -44.74 38.05
CA ILE A 853 -47.61 -44.06 39.11
C ILE A 853 -46.60 -45.04 39.72
N GLY A 854 -45.31 -44.72 39.54
CA GLY A 854 -44.16 -45.46 40.08
C GLY A 854 -43.77 -45.05 41.51
N PHE A 855 -43.31 -46.00 42.33
CA PHE A 855 -42.84 -45.81 43.72
C PHE A 855 -41.92 -46.97 44.15
N ILE A 856 -40.91 -46.71 45.00
CA ILE A 856 -39.91 -47.72 45.44
C ILE A 856 -40.06 -48.05 46.93
N LYS A 857 -39.72 -49.30 47.33
CA LYS A 857 -39.52 -49.74 48.72
C LYS A 857 -38.04 -49.54 49.13
N GLY A 858 -37.76 -48.57 50.01
CA GLY A 858 -36.45 -48.41 50.65
C GLY A 858 -36.41 -48.97 52.08
N ASN A 859 -35.30 -49.57 52.51
CA ASN A 859 -35.14 -50.16 53.85
C ASN A 859 -34.65 -49.15 54.93
N SER A 860 -34.65 -47.86 54.64
CA SER A 860 -34.31 -46.79 55.58
C SER A 860 -35.08 -45.53 55.19
N LEU A 861 -36.13 -45.20 55.96
CA LEU A 861 -37.12 -44.19 55.58
C LEU A 861 -36.78 -42.83 56.17
N GLY A 862 -36.17 -41.96 55.36
CA GLY A 862 -36.40 -40.51 55.47
C GLY A 862 -37.57 -40.15 54.55
N GLY A 863 -38.81 -40.31 55.01
CA GLY A 863 -40.01 -40.02 54.21
C GLY A 863 -41.35 -40.29 54.90
N CYS A 864 -42.43 -39.57 54.55
CA CYS A 864 -43.71 -39.54 55.30
C CYS A 864 -44.32 -40.92 55.56
N TYR A 865 -44.40 -41.33 56.82
CA TYR A 865 -45.16 -42.51 57.25
C TYR A 865 -46.11 -42.15 58.40
N PRO A 866 -47.21 -42.89 58.59
CA PRO A 866 -48.06 -42.72 59.76
C PRO A 866 -47.24 -42.99 61.03
N THR A 867 -47.25 -42.02 61.96
CA THR A 867 -46.50 -42.12 63.22
C THR A 867 -47.04 -43.26 64.10
N GLU A 868 -48.35 -43.53 64.02
CA GLU A 868 -49.07 -44.64 64.66
C GLU A 868 -49.50 -45.72 63.64
N ASP A 869 -50.32 -46.70 64.06
CA ASP A 869 -50.94 -47.64 63.13
C ASP A 869 -51.86 -46.87 62.15
N GLY A 870 -51.71 -47.11 60.85
CA GLY A 870 -52.34 -46.31 59.81
C GLY A 870 -51.98 -46.77 58.40
N TYR A 871 -52.48 -46.09 57.36
CA TYR A 871 -52.22 -46.44 55.97
C TYR A 871 -52.06 -45.22 55.06
N ILE A 872 -51.39 -45.42 53.93
CA ILE A 872 -51.24 -44.42 52.87
C ILE A 872 -52.06 -44.89 51.67
N THR A 873 -52.84 -43.99 51.07
CA THR A 873 -53.55 -44.24 49.81
C THR A 873 -53.04 -43.37 48.67
N ILE A 874 -53.10 -43.91 47.46
CA ILE A 874 -52.95 -43.17 46.19
C ILE A 874 -54.26 -43.35 45.41
N ASN A 875 -54.97 -42.25 45.13
CA ASN A 875 -56.32 -42.23 44.56
C ASN A 875 -57.25 -43.25 45.25
N GLY A 876 -57.21 -43.27 46.59
CA GLY A 876 -58.04 -44.16 47.41
C GLY A 876 -57.53 -45.60 47.55
N ILE A 877 -56.53 -46.04 46.80
CA ILE A 877 -55.94 -47.38 46.91
C ILE A 877 -54.88 -47.40 48.01
N LYS A 878 -55.05 -48.25 49.03
CA LYS A 878 -54.03 -48.48 50.08
C LYS A 878 -52.76 -49.08 49.49
N VAL A 879 -51.66 -48.35 49.54
CA VAL A 879 -50.34 -48.79 49.05
C VAL A 879 -49.43 -49.26 50.18
N TYR A 880 -49.52 -48.62 51.33
CA TYR A 880 -48.76 -48.96 52.54
C TYR A 880 -49.68 -48.97 53.75
N GLU A 881 -49.42 -49.87 54.69
CA GLU A 881 -50.11 -49.95 55.97
C GLU A 881 -49.13 -50.29 57.08
N LYS A 882 -49.20 -49.57 58.18
CA LYS A 882 -48.47 -49.81 59.42
C LYS A 882 -49.46 -50.35 60.44
N SER A 883 -49.22 -51.56 60.94
CA SER A 883 -50.04 -52.17 61.98
C SER A 883 -49.15 -52.94 62.96
N GLY A 884 -49.32 -52.68 64.26
CA GLY A 884 -48.46 -53.26 65.31
C GLY A 884 -46.99 -52.88 65.20
N GLY A 885 -46.67 -51.72 64.63
CA GLY A 885 -45.29 -51.26 64.40
C GLY A 885 -44.58 -51.90 63.19
N VAL A 886 -45.26 -52.75 62.43
CA VAL A 886 -44.73 -53.38 61.20
C VAL A 886 -45.29 -52.67 59.96
N LEU A 887 -44.42 -52.32 59.01
CA LEU A 887 -44.81 -51.74 57.73
C LEU A 887 -45.05 -52.82 56.68
N ILE A 888 -46.26 -52.84 56.14
CA ILE A 888 -46.74 -53.79 55.12
C ILE A 888 -46.98 -53.02 53.82
N VAL A 889 -46.48 -53.57 52.70
CA VAL A 889 -46.75 -53.05 51.36
C VAL A 889 -47.95 -53.81 50.80
N ASN A 890 -49.07 -53.11 50.59
CA ASN A 890 -50.33 -53.75 50.18
C ASN A 890 -50.46 -53.90 48.66
N LYS A 891 -49.66 -53.16 47.86
CA LYS A 891 -49.66 -53.24 46.39
C LYS A 891 -48.25 -53.05 45.80
N PRO A 892 -47.89 -53.81 44.76
CA PRO A 892 -46.64 -53.60 44.02
C PRO A 892 -46.71 -52.31 43.17
N SER A 893 -45.54 -51.77 42.83
CA SER A 893 -45.39 -50.63 41.91
C SER A 893 -45.13 -51.11 40.48
N PRO A 894 -45.58 -50.39 39.42
CA PRO A 894 -46.41 -49.18 39.45
C PRO A 894 -47.91 -49.48 39.65
N LEU A 895 -48.68 -48.48 40.14
CA LEU A 895 -50.14 -48.55 40.16
C LEU A 895 -50.71 -47.99 38.86
N ASN A 896 -51.59 -48.76 38.21
CA ASN A 896 -52.28 -48.35 36.98
C ASN A 896 -53.74 -48.01 37.30
N PHE A 897 -54.19 -46.87 36.82
CA PHE A 897 -55.56 -46.40 36.90
C PHE A 897 -56.11 -46.31 35.48
N GLU A 898 -57.18 -47.06 35.20
CA GLU A 898 -57.93 -46.97 33.95
C GLU A 898 -59.35 -46.49 34.31
N GLY A 899 -59.73 -45.30 33.84
CA GLY A 899 -61.04 -44.74 34.19
C GLY A 899 -61.37 -43.44 33.47
N ASP A 900 -62.66 -43.20 33.28
CA ASP A 900 -63.21 -42.07 32.54
C ASP A 900 -63.08 -40.78 33.35
N LEU A 901 -61.87 -40.20 33.35
CA LEU A 901 -61.54 -38.96 34.06
C LEU A 901 -62.16 -37.76 33.33
N SER A 902 -63.44 -37.52 33.56
CA SER A 902 -64.17 -36.36 33.03
C SER A 902 -64.16 -35.19 34.04
N GLY A 903 -63.34 -34.17 33.75
CA GLY A 903 -63.18 -32.96 34.57
C GLY A 903 -61.77 -32.36 34.42
N GLY A 904 -61.55 -31.11 34.85
CA GLY A 904 -60.31 -30.35 34.66
C GLY A 904 -59.03 -30.89 35.34
N ASP A 905 -59.08 -32.08 35.94
CA ASP A 905 -58.02 -32.67 36.77
C ASP A 905 -57.49 -34.01 36.20
N ARG A 906 -57.45 -34.17 34.87
CA ARG A 906 -57.15 -35.46 34.20
C ARG A 906 -55.74 -35.99 34.41
N ASN A 907 -54.85 -35.18 34.97
CA ASN A 907 -53.44 -35.47 35.17
C ASN A 907 -53.04 -35.42 36.65
N ARG A 908 -54.02 -35.50 37.57
CA ARG A 908 -53.78 -35.42 39.03
C ARG A 908 -54.10 -36.73 39.74
N ALA A 909 -53.29 -37.05 40.76
CA ALA A 909 -53.58 -38.11 41.73
C ALA A 909 -53.51 -37.57 43.16
N GLU A 910 -54.48 -37.98 43.99
CA GLU A 910 -54.51 -37.66 45.42
C GLU A 910 -53.70 -38.69 46.21
N VAL A 911 -52.84 -38.22 47.11
CA VAL A 911 -52.13 -39.04 48.09
C VAL A 911 -52.59 -38.66 49.48
N LYS A 912 -53.11 -39.63 50.24
CA LYS A 912 -53.59 -39.42 51.61
C LYS A 912 -52.82 -40.28 52.60
N VAL A 913 -52.53 -39.71 53.76
CA VAL A 913 -52.03 -40.45 54.93
C VAL A 913 -53.15 -40.51 55.97
N VAL A 914 -53.45 -41.70 56.48
CA VAL A 914 -54.53 -41.93 57.43
C VAL A 914 -54.00 -42.68 58.65
N ASN A 915 -54.22 -42.13 59.85
CA ASN A 915 -53.93 -42.82 61.11
C ASN A 915 -55.22 -43.44 61.68
N TYR A 916 -55.14 -44.64 62.25
CA TYR A 916 -56.30 -45.29 62.87
C TYR A 916 -56.73 -44.51 64.14
N GLY A 917 -57.86 -43.80 64.07
CA GLY A 917 -58.46 -43.12 65.23
C GLY A 917 -58.52 -41.59 65.14
N GLN A 918 -58.00 -40.96 64.09
CA GLN A 918 -58.20 -39.53 63.82
C GLN A 918 -58.93 -39.32 62.48
N LEU A 919 -59.88 -38.39 62.45
CA LEU A 919 -60.56 -37.97 61.22
C LEU A 919 -59.55 -37.21 60.35
N GLU A 920 -59.26 -37.78 59.18
CA GLU A 920 -58.56 -37.26 58.01
C GLU A 920 -57.73 -35.99 58.22
N ASN A 921 -56.41 -36.14 58.28
CA ASN A 921 -55.52 -34.99 58.17
C ASN A 921 -54.58 -35.18 56.98
N ASN A 922 -54.88 -34.40 55.94
CA ASN A 922 -53.99 -33.94 54.86
C ASN A 922 -53.89 -34.86 53.62
N GLY A 923 -54.58 -34.43 52.55
CA GLY A 923 -54.40 -34.96 51.19
C GLY A 923 -53.47 -34.05 50.38
N LEU A 924 -52.50 -34.65 49.69
CA LEU A 924 -51.61 -33.98 48.75
C LEU A 924 -52.01 -34.35 47.31
N TRP A 925 -51.99 -33.40 46.39
CA TRP A 925 -52.22 -33.66 44.96
C TRP A 925 -50.90 -33.69 44.19
N ILE A 926 -50.73 -34.68 43.32
CA ILE A 926 -49.57 -34.81 42.43
C ILE A 926 -50.04 -34.61 40.98
N ASP A 927 -49.50 -33.59 40.31
CA ASP A 927 -49.70 -33.33 38.88
C ASP A 927 -48.64 -34.06 38.04
N ILE A 928 -49.07 -34.92 37.12
CA ILE A 928 -48.20 -35.60 36.15
C ILE A 928 -48.26 -34.84 34.82
N GLN A 929 -47.21 -34.12 34.48
CA GLN A 929 -47.13 -33.41 33.20
C GLN A 929 -46.70 -34.38 32.09
N SER A 930 -47.53 -34.55 31.05
CA SER A 930 -47.15 -35.35 29.88
C SER A 930 -46.14 -34.59 29.03
N GLY A 931 -44.90 -35.07 28.97
CA GLY A 931 -44.02 -34.76 27.86
C GLY A 931 -44.63 -35.32 26.57
N SER A 932 -44.80 -34.47 25.56
CA SER A 932 -45.32 -34.78 24.22
C SER A 932 -46.82 -35.12 24.10
N ARG A 933 -47.61 -34.16 23.58
CA ARG A 933 -48.90 -34.44 22.92
C ARG A 933 -48.70 -34.46 21.41
N THR A 934 -48.59 -35.65 20.84
CA THR A 934 -48.81 -35.84 19.40
C THR A 934 -50.32 -35.95 19.19
N VAL A 935 -50.93 -34.97 18.51
CA VAL A 935 -52.30 -35.12 18.01
C VAL A 935 -52.20 -35.90 16.70
N VAL A 936 -52.48 -37.21 16.76
CA VAL A 936 -52.69 -38.03 15.55
C VAL A 936 -54.15 -37.88 15.15
N TYR A 937 -54.41 -37.24 14.00
CA TYR A 937 -55.69 -37.34 13.33
C TYR A 937 -55.73 -38.64 12.53
N ASN A 938 -56.66 -39.54 12.89
CA ASN A 938 -57.04 -40.69 12.08
C ASN A 938 -58.32 -40.35 11.32
N ASP A 939 -58.23 -40.13 10.02
CA ASP A 939 -59.12 -40.68 8.97
C ASP A 939 -58.54 -40.23 7.60
N SER A 940 -58.40 -41.00 6.53
CA SER A 940 -59.05 -42.23 6.06
C SER A 940 -58.17 -42.88 4.97
N SER A 941 -58.28 -44.20 4.84
CA SER A 941 -57.98 -45.04 3.66
C SER A 941 -56.66 -44.87 2.85
N GLN A 942 -55.77 -45.86 3.07
CA GLN A 942 -55.08 -46.71 2.07
C GLN A 942 -54.13 -46.10 1.02
N GLU A 943 -52.86 -46.56 1.13
CA GLU A 943 -51.84 -46.80 0.08
C GLU A 943 -51.34 -45.58 -0.72
N ALA A 944 -50.05 -45.36 -0.99
CA ALA A 944 -48.83 -46.10 -0.79
C ALA A 944 -47.66 -45.10 -0.83
N THR A 945 -46.51 -45.55 -0.35
CA THR A 945 -45.18 -44.95 -0.50
C THR A 945 -44.98 -44.29 -1.88
N GLN A 946 -44.77 -42.97 -1.90
CA GLN A 946 -44.13 -42.30 -3.03
C GLN A 946 -43.17 -41.22 -2.51
N ASN A 947 -41.89 -41.39 -2.87
CA ASN A 947 -40.95 -40.28 -3.02
C ASN A 947 -41.64 -39.18 -3.84
N THR A 948 -42.09 -38.11 -3.20
CA THR A 948 -42.53 -36.91 -3.90
C THR A 948 -41.48 -35.83 -3.72
N LEU A 949 -40.63 -35.76 -4.75
CA LEU A 949 -40.12 -34.49 -5.25
C LEU A 949 -41.27 -33.48 -5.19
N ARG A 950 -41.18 -32.43 -4.36
CA ARG A 950 -42.11 -31.30 -4.51
C ARG A 950 -41.72 -30.54 -5.78
N THR A 951 -42.21 -30.99 -6.93
CA THR A 951 -42.42 -30.12 -8.09
C THR A 951 -43.68 -29.30 -7.82
N GLY A 952 -43.51 -28.23 -7.05
CA GLY A 952 -44.37 -27.06 -7.19
C GLY A 952 -43.67 -26.15 -8.17
N SER A 953 -44.22 -25.97 -9.37
CA SER A 953 -43.79 -24.86 -10.23
C SER A 953 -44.12 -23.59 -9.47
N VAL A 954 -43.11 -22.89 -8.96
CA VAL A 954 -43.27 -21.47 -8.69
C VAL A 954 -43.36 -20.83 -10.07
N VAL A 955 -44.57 -20.71 -10.60
CA VAL A 955 -44.81 -19.77 -11.69
C VAL A 955 -44.70 -18.40 -11.04
N LEU A 956 -43.49 -17.84 -11.04
CA LEU A 956 -43.32 -16.41 -10.98
C LEU A 956 -43.89 -15.87 -12.31
N SER A 957 -45.21 -15.65 -12.38
CA SER A 957 -45.80 -14.84 -13.46
C SER A 957 -45.50 -13.38 -13.12
N GLY A 958 -44.24 -13.06 -13.31
CA GLY A 958 -43.61 -11.80 -13.05
C GLY A 958 -42.31 -11.79 -13.82
N ASN A 959 -42.38 -12.15 -15.11
CA ASN A 959 -41.50 -11.51 -16.06
C ASN A 959 -41.81 -10.03 -15.91
N SER A 960 -41.07 -9.32 -15.07
CA SER A 960 -40.65 -8.02 -15.55
C SER A 960 -39.78 -8.42 -16.74
N SER A 961 -40.38 -8.46 -17.93
CA SER A 961 -39.66 -8.13 -19.14
C SER A 961 -39.03 -6.79 -18.82
N ALA A 962 -37.82 -6.85 -18.23
CA ALA A 962 -36.93 -5.73 -18.21
C ALA A 962 -36.86 -5.36 -19.67
N ASP A 963 -37.46 -4.20 -19.96
CA ASP A 963 -37.37 -3.47 -21.19
C ASP A 963 -36.09 -3.92 -21.90
N VAL A 964 -36.23 -4.68 -22.99
CA VAL A 964 -35.09 -5.17 -23.78
C VAL A 964 -34.57 -3.95 -24.51
N VAL A 965 -33.96 -3.03 -23.76
CA VAL A 965 -33.29 -1.87 -24.28
C VAL A 965 -32.01 -2.41 -24.90
N ILE A 966 -32.04 -2.47 -26.22
CA ILE A 966 -30.85 -2.65 -27.03
C ILE A 966 -30.00 -1.40 -26.81
N GLY A 967 -28.80 -1.56 -26.23
CA GLY A 967 -27.89 -0.43 -25.95
C GLY A 967 -27.62 -0.14 -24.46
N SER A 968 -27.97 -1.04 -23.54
CA SER A 968 -27.61 -0.95 -22.12
C SER A 968 -26.10 -0.74 -21.90
N SER A 969 -25.74 0.21 -21.05
CA SER A 969 -24.34 0.56 -20.77
C SER A 969 -23.66 -0.57 -20.01
N VAL A 970 -22.66 -1.21 -20.62
CA VAL A 970 -21.76 -2.15 -19.94
C VAL A 970 -20.61 -1.37 -19.32
N ASN A 971 -20.37 -1.58 -18.02
CA ASN A 971 -19.32 -0.91 -17.27
C ASN A 971 -18.57 -1.90 -16.38
N CYS A 972 -17.31 -1.64 -16.06
CA CYS A 972 -16.55 -2.43 -15.10
C CYS A 972 -15.57 -1.57 -14.31
N ASP A 973 -15.08 -2.11 -13.19
CA ASP A 973 -13.96 -1.53 -12.46
C ASP A 973 -12.68 -2.16 -13.00
N VAL A 974 -11.67 -1.34 -13.31
CA VAL A 974 -10.50 -1.76 -14.08
C VAL A 974 -9.23 -1.33 -13.36
N GLU A 975 -8.27 -2.22 -13.23
CA GLU A 975 -6.88 -1.84 -12.96
C GLU A 975 -6.14 -1.82 -14.29
N GLY A 976 -5.74 -0.64 -14.74
CA GLY A 976 -5.23 -0.35 -16.08
C GLY A 976 -3.85 -0.94 -16.41
N TYR A 977 -2.99 -0.14 -17.05
CA TYR A 977 -1.66 -0.60 -17.50
C TYR A 977 -0.88 -1.33 -16.41
N ARG A 978 -0.47 -2.54 -16.77
CA ARG A 978 0.48 -3.34 -16.01
C ARG A 978 1.88 -3.09 -16.54
N ASP A 979 2.83 -2.86 -15.64
CA ASP A 979 4.24 -2.78 -15.99
C ASP A 979 4.72 -4.11 -16.60
N ASP A 980 5.82 -4.06 -17.33
CA ASP A 980 6.40 -5.24 -17.94
C ASP A 980 7.01 -6.19 -16.89
N GLY A 981 7.45 -7.36 -17.34
CA GLY A 981 8.08 -8.37 -16.47
C GLY A 981 9.42 -7.94 -15.87
N SER A 982 9.97 -6.80 -16.30
CA SER A 982 11.22 -6.23 -15.78
C SER A 982 10.97 -5.10 -14.77
N GLY A 983 9.76 -4.53 -14.75
CA GLY A 983 9.45 -3.36 -13.94
C GLY A 983 10.06 -2.06 -14.52
N THR A 984 10.13 -1.92 -15.83
CA THR A 984 10.83 -0.80 -16.52
C THR A 984 10.37 0.58 -16.06
N TYR A 985 9.09 0.74 -15.71
CA TYR A 985 8.53 2.04 -15.31
C TYR A 985 8.41 2.19 -13.79
N THR A 986 8.01 1.12 -13.10
CA THR A 986 7.67 1.15 -11.67
C THR A 986 8.79 0.64 -10.77
N GLY A 987 9.81 -0.01 -11.33
CA GLY A 987 10.84 -0.76 -10.62
C GLY A 987 10.35 -2.10 -10.05
N THR A 988 9.08 -2.46 -10.25
CA THR A 988 8.48 -3.71 -9.76
C THR A 988 7.82 -4.46 -10.92
N PRO A 989 8.27 -5.68 -11.25
CA PRO A 989 7.66 -6.48 -12.31
C PRO A 989 6.14 -6.63 -12.17
N ASN A 990 5.42 -6.44 -13.28
CA ASN A 990 3.97 -6.63 -13.36
C ASN A 990 3.13 -5.76 -12.40
N ALA A 991 3.68 -4.67 -11.85
CA ALA A 991 2.94 -3.77 -10.97
C ALA A 991 1.98 -2.86 -11.75
N LEU A 992 0.93 -2.38 -11.09
CA LEU A 992 0.01 -1.39 -11.67
C LEU A 992 0.72 -0.04 -11.84
N ILE A 993 0.62 0.55 -13.03
CA ILE A 993 1.18 1.89 -13.32
C ILE A 993 0.16 2.95 -12.85
N GLU A 994 0.33 3.43 -11.61
CA GLU A 994 -0.57 4.42 -11.00
C GLU A 994 0.12 5.67 -10.40
N ARG A 995 1.42 5.60 -10.07
CA ARG A 995 2.14 6.76 -9.50
C ARG A 995 2.42 7.83 -10.58
N PRO A 996 2.28 9.14 -10.32
CA PRO A 996 2.37 10.17 -11.36
C PRO A 996 3.64 10.16 -12.23
N ASP A 997 4.82 9.88 -11.66
CA ASP A 997 6.09 9.75 -12.40
C ASP A 997 6.09 8.50 -13.30
N HIS A 998 5.60 7.35 -12.80
CA HIS A 998 5.50 6.11 -13.58
C HIS A 998 4.53 6.29 -14.76
N VAL A 999 3.37 6.88 -14.51
CA VAL A 999 2.34 7.15 -15.54
C VAL A 999 2.91 8.05 -16.64
N LYS A 1000 3.57 9.16 -16.26
CA LYS A 1000 4.18 10.07 -17.23
C LYS A 1000 5.31 9.41 -18.02
N LYS A 1001 6.18 8.63 -17.35
CA LYS A 1001 7.29 7.90 -18.00
C LYS A 1001 6.78 6.90 -19.03
N HIS A 1002 5.80 6.08 -18.66
CA HIS A 1002 5.17 5.12 -19.56
C HIS A 1002 4.42 5.82 -20.70
N PHE A 1003 3.67 6.88 -20.42
CA PHE A 1003 2.95 7.62 -21.45
C PHE A 1003 3.90 8.24 -22.49
N ILE A 1004 4.98 8.90 -22.04
CA ILE A 1004 5.97 9.54 -22.93
C ILE A 1004 6.65 8.50 -23.83
N ASP A 1005 7.00 7.35 -23.28
CA ASP A 1005 7.71 6.30 -24.00
C ASP A 1005 6.80 5.50 -24.95
N ILE A 1006 5.71 4.94 -24.43
CA ILE A 1006 4.87 3.98 -25.14
C ILE A 1006 3.79 4.64 -26.00
N LEU A 1007 3.19 5.74 -25.51
CA LEU A 1007 2.05 6.37 -26.18
C LEU A 1007 2.47 7.57 -27.03
N TYR A 1008 3.33 8.43 -26.48
CA TYR A 1008 3.75 9.65 -27.16
C TYR A 1008 4.88 9.40 -28.17
N GLY A 1009 5.64 8.32 -28.00
CA GLY A 1009 6.66 7.85 -28.95
C GLY A 1009 8.01 8.56 -28.83
N PHE A 1010 8.33 9.09 -27.65
CA PHE A 1010 9.71 9.44 -27.26
C PHE A 1010 10.41 8.18 -26.73
N ALA A 1011 11.75 8.19 -26.62
CA ALA A 1011 12.45 7.09 -25.97
C ALA A 1011 12.66 7.39 -24.49
N LEU A 1012 12.83 6.36 -23.65
CA LEU A 1012 13.29 6.52 -22.27
C LEU A 1012 14.58 7.35 -22.12
N ALA A 1013 15.45 7.35 -23.13
CA ALA A 1013 16.67 8.17 -23.15
C ALA A 1013 16.39 9.68 -23.27
N ASP A 1014 15.23 10.06 -23.81
CA ASP A 1014 14.73 11.43 -23.85
C ASP A 1014 14.08 11.82 -22.50
N ILE A 1015 14.15 10.99 -21.46
CA ILE A 1015 13.67 11.30 -20.11
C ILE A 1015 14.87 11.50 -19.17
N ASP A 1016 14.88 12.61 -18.45
CA ASP A 1016 15.85 12.85 -17.40
C ASP A 1016 15.51 12.01 -16.15
N THR A 1017 16.17 10.85 -16.06
CA THR A 1017 15.96 9.87 -14.99
C THR A 1017 16.13 10.47 -13.57
N PRO A 1018 17.13 11.34 -13.29
CA PRO A 1018 17.26 11.96 -11.97
C PRO A 1018 16.05 12.80 -11.57
N SER A 1019 15.54 13.67 -12.44
CA SER A 1019 14.38 14.52 -12.11
C SER A 1019 13.12 13.68 -11.83
N PHE A 1020 12.84 12.68 -12.68
CA PHE A 1020 11.70 11.77 -12.48
C PHE A 1020 11.84 10.95 -11.19
N SER A 1021 13.05 10.49 -10.85
CA SER A 1021 13.29 9.74 -9.62
C SER A 1021 13.08 10.60 -8.37
N ALA A 1022 13.53 11.86 -8.39
CA ALA A 1022 13.35 12.81 -7.30
C ALA A 1022 11.86 13.17 -7.09
N ALA A 1023 11.13 13.39 -8.19
CA ALA A 1023 9.69 13.60 -8.15
C ALA A 1023 8.95 12.34 -7.64
N GLY A 1024 9.32 11.16 -8.11
CA GLY A 1024 8.78 9.87 -7.67
C GLY A 1024 8.93 9.61 -6.18
N ALA A 1025 10.10 9.91 -5.61
CA ALA A 1025 10.33 9.85 -4.17
C ALA A 1025 9.39 10.79 -3.40
N SER A 1026 9.18 12.01 -3.91
CA SER A 1026 8.27 12.99 -3.32
C SER A 1026 6.82 12.50 -3.36
N TYR A 1027 6.35 11.99 -4.51
CA TYR A 1027 5.00 11.44 -4.66
C TYR A 1027 4.75 10.25 -3.74
N ALA A 1028 5.74 9.39 -3.51
CA ALA A 1028 5.61 8.23 -2.65
C ALA A 1028 5.43 8.59 -1.16
N SER A 1029 5.97 9.73 -0.72
CA SER A 1029 6.00 10.10 0.70
C SER A 1029 5.13 11.30 1.10
N VAL A 1030 4.63 12.07 0.13
CA VAL A 1030 3.94 13.35 0.40
C VAL A 1030 2.65 13.18 1.22
N ILE A 1031 1.94 12.07 1.03
CA ILE A 1031 0.77 11.67 1.81
C ILE A 1031 0.87 10.18 2.16
N SER A 1032 0.10 9.72 3.15
CA SER A 1032 0.01 8.29 3.45
C SER A 1032 -0.51 7.52 2.23
N GLY A 1033 0.20 6.48 1.81
CA GLY A 1033 -0.10 5.69 0.60
C GLY A 1033 0.38 6.32 -0.72
N GLY A 1034 0.97 7.52 -0.68
CA GLY A 1034 1.50 8.23 -1.84
C GLY A 1034 0.44 8.74 -2.83
N TYR A 1035 0.88 9.50 -3.83
CA TYR A 1035 0.03 9.95 -4.92
C TYR A 1035 -0.28 8.82 -5.90
N LYS A 1036 -1.54 8.73 -6.32
CA LYS A 1036 -2.05 7.71 -7.25
C LYS A 1036 -3.02 8.36 -8.23
N PHE A 1037 -2.74 8.19 -9.52
CA PHE A 1037 -3.65 8.54 -10.59
C PHE A 1037 -4.51 7.35 -10.99
N ALA A 1038 -5.76 7.63 -11.36
CA ALA A 1038 -6.69 6.65 -11.88
C ALA A 1038 -7.67 7.34 -12.85
N PHE A 1039 -7.54 7.07 -14.14
CA PHE A 1039 -8.32 7.73 -15.19
C PHE A 1039 -8.39 6.90 -16.48
N VAL A 1040 -9.29 7.33 -17.37
CA VAL A 1040 -9.50 6.76 -18.70
C VAL A 1040 -9.30 7.84 -19.76
N ILE A 1041 -8.50 7.56 -20.79
CA ILE A 1041 -8.38 8.36 -21.99
C ILE A 1041 -9.33 7.75 -23.03
N ASN A 1042 -10.47 8.38 -23.23
CA ASN A 1042 -11.54 7.94 -24.13
C ASN A 1042 -11.99 9.05 -25.10
N GLU A 1043 -11.21 10.12 -25.17
CA GLU A 1043 -11.43 11.30 -26.00
C GLU A 1043 -10.14 11.67 -26.71
N GLU A 1044 -10.26 12.48 -27.76
CA GLU A 1044 -9.09 13.00 -28.47
C GLU A 1044 -8.32 13.94 -27.55
N ILE A 1045 -7.01 13.71 -27.45
CA ILE A 1045 -6.10 14.54 -26.66
C ILE A 1045 -4.95 15.07 -27.51
N VAL A 1046 -4.43 16.23 -27.11
CA VAL A 1046 -3.09 16.69 -27.50
C VAL A 1046 -2.13 16.25 -26.39
N PRO A 1047 -1.19 15.34 -26.65
CA PRO A 1047 -0.35 14.73 -25.61
C PRO A 1047 0.44 15.73 -24.74
N SER A 1048 0.99 16.79 -25.33
CA SER A 1048 1.72 17.84 -24.59
C SER A 1048 0.82 18.54 -23.57
N GLU A 1049 -0.32 19.06 -24.00
CA GLU A 1049 -1.31 19.71 -23.13
C GLU A 1049 -1.85 18.74 -22.06
N PHE A 1050 -2.11 17.48 -22.44
CA PHE A 1050 -2.58 16.45 -21.52
C PHE A 1050 -1.58 16.14 -20.41
N LEU A 1051 -0.28 16.06 -20.73
CA LEU A 1051 0.78 15.83 -19.75
C LEU A 1051 0.99 17.04 -18.82
N GLU A 1052 0.81 18.26 -19.32
CA GLU A 1052 0.81 19.49 -18.51
C GLU A 1052 -0.36 19.49 -17.51
N GLU A 1053 -1.58 19.16 -17.95
CA GLU A 1053 -2.73 19.02 -17.05
C GLU A 1053 -2.51 17.95 -15.96
N LEU A 1054 -1.87 16.83 -16.32
CA LEU A 1054 -1.47 15.80 -15.35
C LEU A 1054 -0.36 16.27 -14.40
N ALA A 1055 0.52 17.18 -14.81
CA ALA A 1055 1.56 17.72 -13.94
C ALA A 1055 0.94 18.65 -12.89
N GLU A 1056 -0.05 19.46 -13.27
CA GLU A 1056 -0.78 20.32 -12.35
C GLU A 1056 -1.51 19.52 -11.24
N GLN A 1057 -2.13 18.40 -11.61
CA GLN A 1057 -2.86 17.52 -10.67
C GLN A 1057 -1.95 16.73 -9.72
N CYS A 1058 -0.63 16.80 -9.87
CA CYS A 1058 0.33 16.23 -8.92
C CYS A 1058 1.33 17.27 -8.40
N ARG A 1059 0.99 18.57 -8.41
CA ARG A 1059 1.85 19.65 -7.87
C ARG A 1059 3.24 19.66 -8.51
N SER A 1060 3.30 19.57 -9.83
CA SER A 1060 4.56 19.43 -10.52
C SER A 1060 4.60 20.26 -11.79
N ASN A 1061 5.81 20.53 -12.25
CA ASN A 1061 6.07 21.09 -13.57
C ASN A 1061 6.73 20.01 -14.43
N LEU A 1062 6.21 19.81 -15.64
CA LEU A 1062 6.80 18.96 -16.65
C LEU A 1062 7.29 19.86 -17.79
N LYS A 1063 8.55 19.68 -18.20
CA LYS A 1063 9.13 20.45 -19.31
C LYS A 1063 9.95 19.57 -20.23
N TYR A 1064 10.03 19.96 -21.49
CA TYR A 1064 10.92 19.37 -22.48
C TYR A 1064 11.97 20.41 -22.87
N GLU A 1065 13.23 20.15 -22.53
CA GLU A 1065 14.33 21.10 -22.70
C GLU A 1065 15.57 20.36 -23.21
N ALA A 1066 16.24 20.91 -24.22
CA ALA A 1066 17.47 20.34 -24.78
C ALA A 1066 17.37 18.83 -25.13
N GLY A 1067 16.20 18.39 -25.60
CA GLY A 1067 15.96 16.99 -25.98
C GLY A 1067 15.60 16.06 -24.82
N LYS A 1068 15.36 16.59 -23.62
CA LYS A 1068 14.99 15.79 -22.45
C LYS A 1068 13.74 16.29 -21.74
N TRP A 1069 12.93 15.35 -21.27
CA TRP A 1069 11.82 15.56 -20.34
C TRP A 1069 12.32 15.65 -18.91
N TYR A 1070 11.93 16.71 -18.20
CA TYR A 1070 12.19 16.90 -16.79
C TYR A 1070 10.89 17.00 -16.01
N LEU A 1071 10.82 16.32 -14.88
CA LEU A 1071 9.68 16.36 -13.96
C LEU A 1071 10.12 16.89 -12.60
N ASN A 1072 9.56 18.03 -12.20
CA ASN A 1072 9.92 18.69 -10.96
C ASN A 1072 8.71 18.78 -10.03
N TYR A 1073 8.79 18.12 -8.87
CA TYR A 1073 7.81 18.24 -7.80
C TYR A 1073 7.96 19.57 -7.06
N ILE A 1074 6.84 20.22 -6.73
CA ILE A 1074 6.83 21.54 -6.07
C ILE A 1074 6.43 21.37 -4.59
N PRO A 1075 7.38 21.46 -3.64
CA PRO A 1075 7.11 21.31 -2.21
C PRO A 1075 6.40 22.53 -1.59
N ASP A 1076 5.80 22.38 -0.41
CA ASP A 1076 5.17 23.50 0.31
C ASP A 1076 6.21 24.52 0.79
N THR A 1077 7.37 24.01 1.22
CA THR A 1077 8.47 24.86 1.68
C THR A 1077 9.46 25.06 0.55
N ALA A 1078 9.84 26.31 0.35
CA ALA A 1078 10.82 26.70 -0.64
C ALA A 1078 12.14 25.91 -0.49
N PRO A 1079 12.59 25.21 -1.55
CA PRO A 1079 13.90 24.58 -1.61
C PRO A 1079 15.04 25.54 -1.23
N SER A 1080 16.20 24.99 -0.89
CA SER A 1080 17.40 25.81 -0.71
C SER A 1080 17.72 26.56 -2.00
N PRO A 1081 18.02 27.87 -1.92
CA PRO A 1081 18.34 28.64 -3.12
C PRO A 1081 19.58 28.06 -3.78
N VAL A 1082 19.51 27.86 -5.09
CA VAL A 1082 20.63 27.39 -5.91
C VAL A 1082 21.71 28.48 -6.01
N VAL A 1083 21.30 29.76 -5.88
CA VAL A 1083 22.22 30.91 -5.86
C VAL A 1083 21.60 32.08 -5.10
N THR A 1084 22.45 32.95 -4.55
CA THR A 1084 22.05 34.28 -4.09
C THR A 1084 22.53 35.30 -5.09
N ILE A 1085 21.60 36.08 -5.68
CA ILE A 1085 21.90 37.10 -6.67
C ILE A 1085 22.01 38.46 -5.98
N ALA A 1086 23.19 39.07 -6.07
CA ALA A 1086 23.46 40.40 -5.52
C ALA A 1086 23.29 41.51 -6.55
N LYS A 1087 23.02 42.73 -6.08
CA LYS A 1087 22.88 43.92 -6.96
C LYS A 1087 24.10 44.14 -7.87
N ALA A 1088 25.30 43.81 -7.41
CA ALA A 1088 26.54 43.95 -8.18
C ALA A 1088 26.61 42.99 -9.40
N GLU A 1089 25.75 41.98 -9.44
CA GLU A 1089 25.74 40.95 -10.48
C GLU A 1089 24.76 41.27 -11.61
N LEU A 1090 24.00 42.36 -11.47
CA LEU A 1090 23.04 42.80 -12.47
C LEU A 1090 23.73 43.40 -13.70
N ALA A 1091 23.12 43.18 -14.87
CA ALA A 1091 23.66 43.57 -16.15
C ALA A 1091 23.02 44.82 -16.76
N GLY A 1092 23.86 45.77 -17.18
CA GLY A 1092 23.46 47.01 -17.87
C GLY A 1092 23.63 48.29 -17.06
N GLU A 1093 23.47 49.43 -17.74
CA GLU A 1093 23.49 50.75 -17.13
C GLU A 1093 22.18 50.99 -16.37
N ASN A 1094 22.25 51.42 -15.11
CA ASN A 1094 21.10 51.51 -14.18
C ASN A 1094 20.41 50.17 -13.85
N ALA A 1095 21.12 49.05 -13.92
CA ALA A 1095 20.56 47.73 -13.63
C ALA A 1095 19.99 47.67 -12.19
N LYS A 1096 18.72 47.28 -12.08
CA LYS A 1096 17.95 47.22 -10.84
C LYS A 1096 17.03 46.01 -10.86
N PHE A 1097 16.70 45.51 -9.68
CA PHE A 1097 15.55 44.62 -9.53
C PHE A 1097 14.26 45.43 -9.70
N VAL A 1098 13.36 44.96 -10.56
CA VAL A 1098 12.03 45.52 -10.73
C VAL A 1098 11.06 44.60 -10.00
N PHE A 1099 10.41 45.11 -8.95
CA PHE A 1099 9.45 44.36 -8.15
C PHE A 1099 8.02 44.78 -8.50
N ASP A 1100 7.16 43.80 -8.70
CA ASP A 1100 5.70 43.96 -8.85
C ASP A 1100 4.97 42.94 -7.97
N LYS A 1101 3.64 43.00 -7.88
CA LYS A 1101 2.82 42.01 -7.17
C LYS A 1101 1.76 41.41 -8.07
N THR A 1102 1.37 40.17 -7.78
CA THR A 1102 0.19 39.58 -8.42
C THR A 1102 -1.06 40.41 -8.15
N SER A 1103 -2.01 40.37 -9.08
CA SER A 1103 -3.20 41.21 -9.01
C SER A 1103 -4.08 40.80 -7.83
N VAL A 1104 -4.62 41.78 -7.11
CA VAL A 1104 -5.60 41.51 -6.04
C VAL A 1104 -6.88 40.85 -6.58
N LEU A 1105 -7.15 40.99 -7.88
CA LEU A 1105 -8.27 40.32 -8.55
C LEU A 1105 -8.06 38.82 -8.73
N GLU A 1106 -6.82 38.33 -8.69
CA GLU A 1106 -6.45 36.92 -8.87
C GLU A 1106 -6.40 36.15 -7.54
N ILE A 1107 -6.69 36.82 -6.41
CA ILE A 1107 -6.71 36.19 -5.08
C ILE A 1107 -7.91 35.24 -4.98
N ILE A 1108 -7.63 34.01 -4.57
CA ILE A 1108 -8.62 32.97 -4.27
C ILE A 1108 -8.31 32.42 -2.89
N ASN A 1109 -9.24 32.58 -1.95
CA ASN A 1109 -9.06 32.17 -0.54
C ASN A 1109 -10.24 31.36 0.02
N ASN A 1110 -11.20 31.02 -0.83
CA ASN A 1110 -12.21 29.99 -0.62
C ASN A 1110 -12.22 29.11 -1.87
N LEU A 1111 -11.70 27.89 -1.77
CA LEU A 1111 -11.42 27.03 -2.91
C LEU A 1111 -12.33 25.82 -2.88
N GLU A 1112 -12.92 25.53 -4.04
CA GLU A 1112 -13.66 24.30 -4.29
C GLU A 1112 -12.99 23.50 -5.40
N ALA A 1113 -12.98 22.17 -5.27
CA ALA A 1113 -12.55 21.25 -6.30
C ALA A 1113 -13.50 20.05 -6.40
N VAL A 1114 -13.58 19.48 -7.60
CA VAL A 1114 -14.29 18.24 -7.90
C VAL A 1114 -13.30 17.21 -8.42
N PHE A 1115 -13.43 15.96 -7.97
CA PHE A 1115 -12.53 14.86 -8.30
C PHE A 1115 -13.33 13.55 -8.45
N GLN A 1116 -12.67 12.43 -8.77
CA GLN A 1116 -13.32 11.17 -9.17
C GLN A 1116 -14.29 11.37 -10.36
N LYS A 1117 -13.75 11.64 -11.55
CA LYS A 1117 -14.54 11.72 -12.78
C LYS A 1117 -15.34 10.42 -12.96
N ASN A 1118 -16.62 10.55 -13.28
CA ASN A 1118 -17.51 9.43 -13.55
C ASN A 1118 -17.34 8.96 -15.00
N HIS A 1119 -16.87 7.72 -15.19
CA HIS A 1119 -16.63 7.14 -16.51
C HIS A 1119 -17.83 6.33 -17.05
N GLY A 1120 -18.96 6.35 -16.33
CA GLY A 1120 -20.05 5.39 -16.52
C GLY A 1120 -21.31 5.85 -17.25
N ARG A 1121 -21.39 7.08 -17.80
CA ARG A 1121 -22.63 7.61 -18.42
C ARG A 1121 -22.48 8.00 -19.90
N LEU A 1122 -23.59 7.86 -20.63
CA LEU A 1122 -23.73 8.05 -22.09
C LEU A 1122 -23.81 9.51 -22.56
N LYS A 1123 -24.08 10.47 -21.67
CA LYS A 1123 -24.15 11.91 -21.99
C LYS A 1123 -23.47 12.72 -20.88
N TYR A 1124 -22.63 13.67 -21.30
CA TYR A 1124 -22.07 14.74 -20.49
C TYR A 1124 -23.21 15.45 -19.74
N ASP A 1125 -23.31 15.20 -18.45
CA ASP A 1125 -24.27 15.84 -17.56
C ASP A 1125 -23.49 16.30 -16.33
N GLU A 1126 -23.73 17.54 -15.90
CA GLU A 1126 -22.92 18.30 -14.94
C GLU A 1126 -22.87 17.67 -13.52
N SER A 1127 -23.51 16.50 -13.32
CA SER A 1127 -23.37 15.57 -12.18
C SER A 1127 -22.18 14.58 -12.32
N GLU A 1128 -21.18 14.95 -13.11
CA GLU A 1128 -20.06 14.14 -13.63
C GLU A 1128 -19.01 13.67 -12.61
N TRP A 1129 -19.10 14.13 -11.36
CA TRP A 1129 -18.03 13.99 -10.37
C TRP A 1129 -18.56 13.30 -9.13
N LEU A 1130 -17.83 12.30 -8.65
CA LEU A 1130 -18.24 11.50 -7.49
C LEU A 1130 -17.67 12.04 -6.16
N GLY A 1131 -16.65 12.90 -6.23
CA GLY A 1131 -16.02 13.51 -5.06
C GLY A 1131 -15.88 15.04 -5.16
N SER A 1132 -15.87 15.69 -4.00
CA SER A 1132 -15.59 17.13 -3.86
C SER A 1132 -14.59 17.40 -2.72
N ALA A 1133 -13.81 18.45 -2.87
CA ALA A 1133 -12.87 18.93 -1.87
C ALA A 1133 -13.02 20.44 -1.69
N GLU A 1134 -12.91 20.91 -0.46
CA GLU A 1134 -13.06 22.33 -0.10
C GLU A 1134 -11.91 22.74 0.80
N ASP A 1135 -11.39 23.95 0.61
CA ASP A 1135 -10.37 24.53 1.47
C ASP A 1135 -10.51 26.05 1.56
N SER A 1136 -10.12 26.65 2.69
CA SER A 1136 -10.21 28.10 2.89
C SER A 1136 -9.06 28.64 3.75
N ASP A 1137 -8.79 29.94 3.65
CA ASP A 1137 -7.82 30.63 4.49
C ASP A 1137 -8.46 31.84 5.21
N SER A 1138 -8.76 31.66 6.48
CA SER A 1138 -9.42 32.68 7.32
C SER A 1138 -8.61 33.98 7.47
N ALA A 1139 -7.27 33.90 7.42
CA ALA A 1139 -6.40 35.07 7.60
C ALA A 1139 -6.41 35.94 6.34
N SER A 1140 -6.31 35.32 5.17
CA SER A 1140 -6.49 35.98 3.88
C SER A 1140 -7.90 36.53 3.73
N GLN A 1141 -8.94 35.79 4.11
CA GLN A 1141 -10.33 36.28 4.03
C GLN A 1141 -10.55 37.54 4.87
N THR A 1142 -9.91 37.62 6.04
CA THR A 1142 -9.95 38.83 6.87
C THR A 1142 -9.29 40.03 6.18
N LYS A 1143 -8.23 39.80 5.39
CA LYS A 1143 -7.44 40.84 4.72
C LYS A 1143 -8.01 41.28 3.37
N HIS A 1144 -8.56 40.33 2.61
CA HIS A 1144 -8.95 40.51 1.20
C HIS A 1144 -10.44 40.31 0.93
N GLY A 1145 -11.22 39.95 1.96
CA GLY A 1145 -12.60 39.49 1.84
C GLY A 1145 -12.68 38.02 1.39
N VAL A 1146 -13.88 37.43 1.45
CA VAL A 1146 -14.11 36.09 0.89
C VAL A 1146 -14.07 36.17 -0.64
N ARG A 1147 -13.14 35.43 -1.25
CA ARG A 1147 -12.90 35.38 -2.68
C ARG A 1147 -12.92 33.93 -3.14
N PRO A 1148 -14.08 33.43 -3.62
CA PRO A 1148 -14.19 32.08 -4.14
C PRO A 1148 -13.58 31.96 -5.53
N ASN A 1149 -13.20 30.75 -5.94
CA ASN A 1149 -12.91 30.47 -7.34
C ASN A 1149 -14.20 30.54 -8.17
N ASN A 1150 -14.13 31.13 -9.37
CA ASN A 1150 -15.29 31.27 -10.25
C ASN A 1150 -15.87 29.91 -10.71
N LYS A 1151 -15.02 28.88 -10.76
CA LYS A 1151 -15.39 27.49 -11.08
C LYS A 1151 -14.55 26.55 -10.22
N PRO A 1152 -15.11 25.42 -9.74
CA PRO A 1152 -14.35 24.40 -9.04
C PRO A 1152 -13.16 23.93 -9.87
N TYR A 1153 -12.02 23.70 -9.22
CA TYR A 1153 -10.89 23.01 -9.86
C TYR A 1153 -11.30 21.58 -10.21
N LYS A 1154 -10.92 21.11 -11.39
CA LYS A 1154 -11.29 19.77 -11.89
C LYS A 1154 -10.08 18.85 -11.78
N PHE A 1155 -10.15 17.86 -10.92
CA PHE A 1155 -9.11 16.85 -10.74
C PHE A 1155 -9.55 15.51 -11.33
N TRP A 1156 -9.57 15.43 -12.66
CA TRP A 1156 -10.06 14.26 -13.40
C TRP A 1156 -9.19 13.00 -13.22
N ALA A 1157 -7.91 13.16 -12.89
CA ALA A 1157 -6.98 12.05 -12.70
C ALA A 1157 -6.93 11.52 -11.25
N ILE A 1158 -7.53 12.26 -10.31
CA ILE A 1158 -7.45 11.98 -8.88
C ILE A 1158 -8.72 11.28 -8.42
N ARG A 1159 -8.55 10.14 -7.73
CA ARG A 1159 -9.66 9.45 -7.07
C ARG A 1159 -9.56 9.42 -5.54
N LEU A 1160 -8.41 9.73 -4.96
CA LEU A 1160 -8.22 9.74 -3.50
C LEU A 1160 -8.56 11.10 -2.92
N GLN A 1161 -9.47 11.16 -1.93
CA GLN A 1161 -9.83 12.40 -1.21
C GLN A 1161 -8.59 13.07 -0.62
N VAL A 1162 -7.74 12.30 0.08
CA VAL A 1162 -6.50 12.82 0.70
C VAL A 1162 -5.54 13.45 -0.29
N MET A 1163 -5.52 12.99 -1.54
CA MET A 1163 -4.71 13.59 -2.60
C MET A 1163 -5.36 14.87 -3.12
N ALA A 1164 -6.67 14.86 -3.35
CA ALA A 1164 -7.43 16.04 -3.80
C ALA A 1164 -7.30 17.19 -2.79
N ASP A 1165 -7.47 16.92 -1.50
CA ASP A 1165 -7.31 17.90 -0.42
C ASP A 1165 -5.89 18.48 -0.40
N HIS A 1166 -4.87 17.62 -0.57
CA HIS A 1166 -3.48 18.04 -0.55
C HIS A 1166 -3.08 18.90 -1.77
N VAL A 1167 -3.61 18.58 -2.96
CA VAL A 1167 -3.41 19.40 -4.17
C VAL A 1167 -4.19 20.72 -4.06
N LEU A 1168 -5.39 20.71 -3.48
CA LEU A 1168 -6.18 21.92 -3.26
C LEU A 1168 -5.52 22.86 -2.26
N ALA A 1169 -4.94 22.32 -1.18
CA ALA A 1169 -4.17 23.09 -0.21
C ALA A 1169 -2.95 23.77 -0.86
N PHE A 1170 -2.30 23.12 -1.83
CA PHE A 1170 -1.22 23.72 -2.61
C PHE A 1170 -1.73 24.86 -3.52
N LYS A 1171 -2.84 24.67 -4.24
CA LYS A 1171 -3.47 25.74 -5.03
C LYS A 1171 -3.85 26.93 -4.13
N LYS A 1172 -4.32 26.67 -2.91
CA LYS A 1172 -4.57 27.72 -1.90
C LYS A 1172 -3.31 28.51 -1.56
N LEU A 1173 -2.17 27.85 -1.31
CA LEU A 1173 -0.91 28.55 -1.03
C LEU A 1173 -0.53 29.51 -2.16
N GLN A 1174 -0.73 29.12 -3.42
CA GLN A 1174 -0.39 29.93 -4.59
C GLN A 1174 -1.30 31.15 -4.78
N HIS A 1175 -2.56 31.10 -4.32
CA HIS A 1175 -3.57 32.12 -4.64
C HIS A 1175 -4.15 32.86 -3.42
N LYS A 1176 -3.89 32.43 -2.19
CA LYS A 1176 -4.47 33.05 -0.98
C LYS A 1176 -4.03 34.49 -0.77
N ASP A 1177 -2.86 34.90 -1.24
CA ASP A 1177 -2.30 36.22 -1.03
C ASP A 1177 -1.61 36.76 -2.29
N THR A 1178 -1.30 38.05 -2.30
CA THR A 1178 -0.44 38.63 -3.34
C THR A 1178 1.00 38.17 -3.16
N LEU A 1179 1.60 37.63 -4.22
CA LEU A 1179 2.99 37.20 -4.30
C LEU A 1179 3.81 38.27 -5.03
N TRP A 1180 5.10 38.40 -4.66
CA TRP A 1180 6.00 39.30 -5.37
C TRP A 1180 6.47 38.70 -6.70
N ASN A 1181 6.37 39.49 -7.76
CA ASN A 1181 7.06 39.29 -9.03
C ASN A 1181 8.36 40.08 -9.03
N VAL A 1182 9.44 39.51 -9.58
CA VAL A 1182 10.70 40.22 -9.77
C VAL A 1182 11.26 40.00 -11.17
N THR A 1183 11.65 41.08 -11.83
CA THR A 1183 12.28 41.06 -13.15
C THR A 1183 13.61 41.79 -13.10
N PHE A 1184 14.66 41.19 -13.67
CA PHE A 1184 16.00 41.76 -13.69
C PHE A 1184 16.86 41.15 -14.79
N SER A 1185 18.07 41.68 -14.98
CA SER A 1185 19.02 41.14 -15.95
C SER A 1185 20.36 40.86 -15.29
N VAL A 1186 21.03 39.76 -15.68
CA VAL A 1186 22.30 39.28 -15.14
C VAL A 1186 23.32 38.98 -16.23
N TRP A 1187 24.60 38.90 -15.85
CA TRP A 1187 25.71 38.58 -16.75
C TRP A 1187 25.88 37.07 -16.97
N TRP A 1188 26.69 36.71 -17.96
CA TRP A 1188 26.95 35.33 -18.45
C TRP A 1188 27.24 34.26 -17.38
N LYS A 1189 27.75 34.64 -16.21
CA LYS A 1189 28.01 33.73 -15.09
C LYS A 1189 26.77 33.02 -14.51
N HIS A 1190 25.58 33.44 -14.91
CA HIS A 1190 24.30 32.82 -14.51
C HIS A 1190 23.60 32.13 -15.68
N PHE A 1191 24.30 31.81 -16.78
CA PHE A 1191 23.71 31.11 -17.93
C PHE A 1191 23.38 29.64 -17.64
N ASP A 1192 23.94 29.09 -16.56
CA ASP A 1192 23.61 27.76 -16.05
C ASP A 1192 22.29 27.71 -15.27
N ARG A 1193 21.69 28.88 -14.97
CA ARG A 1193 20.40 28.98 -14.28
C ARG A 1193 19.26 28.59 -15.19
N LYS A 1194 18.24 27.96 -14.63
CA LYS A 1194 17.10 27.42 -15.38
C LYS A 1194 15.77 27.84 -14.76
N ARG A 1195 14.72 27.85 -15.58
CA ARG A 1195 13.33 27.97 -15.10
C ARG A 1195 13.04 26.87 -14.07
N GLY A 1196 12.46 27.26 -12.94
CA GLY A 1196 12.20 26.41 -11.78
C GLY A 1196 13.27 26.48 -10.70
N ASP A 1197 14.47 26.98 -10.99
CA ASP A 1197 15.51 27.16 -9.97
C ASP A 1197 15.06 28.18 -8.93
N THR A 1198 15.32 27.87 -7.67
CA THR A 1198 15.12 28.82 -6.58
C THR A 1198 16.36 29.68 -6.38
N PHE A 1199 16.17 30.97 -6.13
CA PHE A 1199 17.26 31.88 -5.79
C PHE A 1199 16.83 32.87 -4.70
N ASP A 1200 17.83 33.41 -4.02
CA ASP A 1200 17.67 34.51 -3.09
C ASP A 1200 18.16 35.82 -3.70
N ILE A 1201 17.55 36.92 -3.28
CA ILE A 1201 18.04 38.26 -3.61
C ILE A 1201 18.74 38.82 -2.38
N SER A 1202 20.01 39.19 -2.53
CA SER A 1202 20.76 39.88 -1.47
C SER A 1202 20.30 41.34 -1.35
N ASN A 1203 19.25 41.59 -0.57
CA ASN A 1203 18.73 42.93 -0.27
C ASN A 1203 18.06 42.98 1.12
N ASP A 1204 18.29 44.07 1.87
CA ASP A 1204 17.70 44.33 3.18
C ASP A 1204 16.16 44.38 3.19
N ILE A 1205 15.53 44.72 2.06
CA ILE A 1205 14.07 44.86 1.96
C ILE A 1205 13.35 43.50 1.88
N ASN A 1206 13.99 42.49 1.29
CA ASN A 1206 13.38 41.18 1.00
C ASN A 1206 14.11 40.03 1.71
N ASN A 1207 14.88 40.35 2.75
CA ASN A 1207 15.75 39.40 3.43
C ASN A 1207 14.96 38.20 3.96
N GLY A 1208 15.20 37.01 3.39
CA GLY A 1208 14.50 35.76 3.72
C GLY A 1208 13.36 35.33 2.79
N LYS A 1209 12.98 36.13 1.79
CA LYS A 1209 12.06 35.69 0.72
C LYS A 1209 12.84 34.97 -0.38
N LYS A 1210 12.34 33.79 -0.76
CA LYS A 1210 12.86 32.97 -1.85
C LYS A 1210 12.01 33.18 -3.09
N PHE A 1211 12.67 33.20 -4.25
CA PHE A 1211 12.01 33.32 -5.54
C PHE A 1211 12.31 32.07 -6.36
N TYR A 1212 11.39 31.67 -7.22
CA TYR A 1212 11.67 30.69 -8.26
C TYR A 1212 11.61 31.36 -9.63
N ILE A 1213 12.52 30.97 -10.51
CA ILE A 1213 12.59 31.50 -11.87
C ILE A 1213 11.37 31.01 -12.64
N GLU A 1214 10.49 31.93 -13.02
CA GLU A 1214 9.34 31.65 -13.88
C GLU A 1214 9.72 31.67 -15.34
N ASP A 1215 10.69 32.50 -15.71
CA ASP A 1215 11.07 32.73 -17.09
C ASP A 1215 12.50 33.30 -17.16
N ILE A 1216 13.21 32.92 -18.21
CA ILE A 1216 14.62 33.23 -18.42
C ILE A 1216 14.88 33.43 -19.91
N VAL A 1217 15.45 34.57 -20.30
CA VAL A 1217 15.56 34.96 -21.72
C VAL A 1217 16.96 35.47 -22.01
N ARG A 1218 17.57 35.05 -23.12
CA ARG A 1218 18.88 35.57 -23.53
C ARG A 1218 18.72 36.88 -24.29
N ILE A 1219 18.73 38.00 -23.57
CA ILE A 1219 18.52 39.36 -24.12
C ILE A 1219 19.78 39.96 -24.79
N GLY A 1220 20.91 39.25 -24.79
CA GLY A 1220 22.11 39.63 -25.52
C GLY A 1220 23.24 38.62 -25.37
N LYS A 1221 24.33 38.82 -26.13
CA LYS A 1221 25.48 37.88 -26.19
C LYS A 1221 26.00 37.45 -24.81
N PHE A 1222 25.96 38.37 -23.85
CA PHE A 1222 26.50 38.23 -22.48
C PHE A 1222 25.47 38.54 -21.39
N LYS A 1223 24.18 38.63 -21.73
CA LYS A 1223 23.12 39.07 -20.81
C LYS A 1223 21.93 38.13 -20.83
N LEU A 1224 21.44 37.83 -19.64
CA LEU A 1224 20.22 37.07 -19.39
C LEU A 1224 19.19 37.99 -18.74
N GLY A 1225 17.94 37.95 -19.18
CA GLY A 1225 16.78 38.48 -18.47
C GLY A 1225 16.14 37.38 -17.65
N ILE A 1226 15.76 37.66 -16.42
CA ILE A 1226 15.09 36.73 -15.51
C ILE A 1226 13.80 37.38 -15.03
N ARG A 1227 12.70 36.62 -15.09
CA ARG A 1227 11.45 36.90 -14.39
C ARG A 1227 11.18 35.77 -13.40
N ALA A 1228 10.78 36.13 -12.19
CA ALA A 1228 10.62 35.19 -11.10
C ALA A 1228 9.46 35.58 -10.18
N LEU A 1229 8.87 34.58 -9.55
CA LEU A 1229 7.78 34.72 -8.58
C LEU A 1229 8.26 34.30 -7.20
N GLU A 1230 7.76 34.97 -6.18
CA GLU A 1230 7.94 34.58 -4.78
C GLU A 1230 7.44 33.16 -4.55
N TRP A 1231 8.21 32.36 -3.80
CA TRP A 1231 7.77 31.05 -3.37
C TRP A 1231 6.60 31.19 -2.38
N PRO A 1232 5.47 30.51 -2.60
CA PRO A 1232 4.31 30.60 -1.72
C PRO A 1232 4.64 30.12 -0.31
N SER A 1233 4.30 30.90 0.72
CA SER A 1233 4.54 30.56 2.14
C SER A 1233 3.29 30.56 3.01
#